data_AF-B7IUL4-F1
#
_entry.id   AF-B7IUL4-F1
#
_cell.length_a   1.000
_cell.length_b   1.000
_cell.length_c   1.000
_cell.angle_alpha   90.00
_cell.angle_beta   90.00
_cell.angle_gamma   90.00
#
_symmetry.space_group_name_H-M   'P 1'
#
loop_
_entity.id
_entity.type
_entity.pdbx_description
1 polymer ?
#
loop_
_entity_poly.entity_id
_entity_poly.type
_entity_poly.pdbx_seq_one_letter_code
_entity_poly.pdbx_strand_id
1 'polypeptide(L)'
;MNDVVQVPVTDVKGIGGETSELLHEMGIYTVSHLLEHFPYRYEDYAMKDLAEVKHDERVTVEGKVHSAPLLQYYGKKKSRLTVRVLVGRYLITAVCFNRPYYKQKLTLDETVTITGKWDQHRQTIAVSELHFGPVVRQQEVEPVYSVKGKLTVKQMRRFIAQALKEYGDSIVEVLPDGLLGRYKLLPRYEALKALHFPVGQEDLKQARRRFVYEEFFLFQLKMQTLRKMERENSKGTKKEIPSVELQEFIDALPFPLTGAQRRVVDEILKDMTSPYRMNRLLQGDVGSGKTVVAAIGLYASKLAHYQGALMVPTEILAEQHYQSLAETFSHFGMKVELLTSSVKGARRRDILAKLEQGEIDILVGTHALIQDEVIFHRLGLVITDEQHRFGVAQRRVLREKGESPDVLFMTATPIPRTLAITAFGEMDVSIIDEMPAGRKVIETYWAKHDMLDRVLGFVEKEIKKGRQAYVICPLIEESEKLDVQNAIDLHSMLTHHYQGKCQVGLMHGRLSSQEKEEIMGQFSENKVQILVSTTVVEVGVNVPNATVMVIYDAERFGLSQLHQLRGRVGRGSEQSYCLLIADPKSETGKERMRIMTETNDGFVLSEKDLELRGPGDFFGSKQSGLPEFKVADMVHDYRALETARQDAAILVESEAFWHNDQYAALRTYLDGTGVFQGEKLD
;
A
#
# COMPACT_ATOMS: atom_id res chain seq x y z
N MET A 1 -15.60 -31.73 21.92
CA MET A 1 -16.46 -31.21 23.00
C MET A 1 -15.61 -30.29 23.86
N ASN A 2 -16.11 -29.09 24.15
CA ASN A 2 -15.45 -27.90 24.72
C ASN A 2 -14.74 -26.97 23.73
N ASP A 3 -15.41 -26.62 22.62
CA ASP A 3 -15.02 -25.42 21.86
C ASP A 3 -15.58 -24.17 22.57
N VAL A 4 -14.70 -23.44 23.27
CA VAL A 4 -14.98 -22.09 23.80
C VAL A 4 -15.57 -21.16 22.72
N VAL A 5 -15.27 -21.48 21.45
CA VAL A 5 -15.74 -20.82 20.23
C VAL A 5 -17.27 -20.74 20.16
N GLN A 6 -18.00 -21.76 20.64
CA GLN A 6 -19.47 -21.81 20.52
C GLN A 6 -20.23 -21.60 21.82
N VAL A 7 -19.54 -21.43 22.96
CA VAL A 7 -20.21 -21.20 24.24
C VAL A 7 -20.83 -19.79 24.23
N PRO A 8 -22.15 -19.65 24.47
CA PRO A 8 -22.80 -18.35 24.53
C PRO A 8 -22.20 -17.44 25.60
N VAL A 9 -22.10 -16.14 25.33
CA VAL A 9 -21.57 -15.16 26.29
C VAL A 9 -22.42 -15.08 27.57
N THR A 10 -23.70 -15.47 27.51
CA THR A 10 -24.61 -15.55 28.66
C THR A 10 -24.18 -16.54 29.74
N ASP A 11 -23.34 -17.52 29.39
CA ASP A 11 -22.91 -18.57 30.32
C ASP A 11 -21.78 -18.09 31.23
N VAL A 12 -21.16 -16.94 30.93
CA VAL A 12 -20.14 -16.32 31.80
C VAL A 12 -20.83 -15.71 33.02
N LYS A 13 -20.37 -16.11 34.21
CA LYS A 13 -20.98 -15.63 35.46
C LYS A 13 -20.94 -14.09 35.56
N GLY A 14 -22.10 -13.51 35.83
CA GLY A 14 -22.28 -12.07 36.01
C GLY A 14 -22.77 -11.32 34.78
N ILE A 15 -22.94 -12.00 33.63
CA ILE A 15 -23.61 -11.46 32.44
C ILE A 15 -25.09 -11.84 32.50
N GLY A 16 -25.96 -10.88 32.80
CA GLY A 16 -27.42 -11.07 32.78
C GLY A 16 -28.03 -10.66 31.44
N GLY A 17 -29.35 -10.86 31.27
CA GLY A 17 -30.07 -10.60 30.01
C GLY A 17 -29.85 -9.20 29.41
N GLU A 18 -30.02 -8.14 30.21
CA GLU A 18 -29.78 -6.75 29.75
C GLU A 18 -28.31 -6.51 29.35
N THR A 19 -27.37 -7.18 30.00
CA THR A 19 -25.94 -7.06 29.66
C THR A 19 -25.58 -7.85 28.40
N SER A 20 -26.18 -9.02 28.18
CA SER A 20 -25.98 -9.78 26.95
C SER A 20 -26.50 -9.06 25.72
N GLU A 21 -27.63 -8.35 25.82
CA GLU A 21 -28.15 -7.53 24.71
C GLU A 21 -27.15 -6.43 24.31
N LEU A 22 -26.57 -5.73 25.29
CA LEU A 22 -25.52 -4.73 25.05
C LEU A 22 -24.24 -5.33 24.43
N LEU A 23 -23.88 -6.56 24.79
CA LEU A 23 -22.74 -7.27 24.20
C LEU A 23 -23.04 -7.72 22.77
N HIS A 24 -24.26 -8.18 22.49
CA HIS A 24 -24.72 -8.51 21.14
C HIS A 24 -24.70 -7.28 20.22
N GLU A 25 -25.10 -6.10 20.71
CA GLU A 25 -24.98 -4.83 19.96
C GLU A 25 -23.52 -4.46 19.63
N MET A 26 -22.55 -5.06 20.33
CA MET A 26 -21.12 -4.93 20.08
C MET A 26 -20.55 -6.08 19.23
N GLY A 27 -21.39 -7.03 18.78
CA GLY A 27 -20.97 -8.21 18.02
C GLY A 27 -20.40 -9.35 18.89
N ILE A 28 -20.54 -9.27 20.20
CA ILE A 28 -19.98 -10.23 21.17
C ILE A 28 -21.06 -11.24 21.55
N TYR A 29 -21.09 -12.39 20.87
CA TYR A 29 -22.10 -13.44 21.06
C TYR A 29 -21.59 -14.64 21.86
N THR A 30 -20.30 -14.93 21.79
CA THR A 30 -19.68 -16.12 22.40
C THR A 30 -18.59 -15.75 23.39
N VAL A 31 -18.18 -16.70 24.23
CA VAL A 31 -17.05 -16.53 25.16
C VAL A 31 -15.77 -16.19 24.38
N SER A 32 -15.53 -16.81 23.23
CA SER A 32 -14.41 -16.48 22.35
C SER A 32 -14.46 -15.04 21.86
N HIS A 33 -15.63 -14.52 21.46
CA HIS A 33 -15.76 -13.11 21.08
C HIS A 33 -15.43 -12.16 22.24
N LEU A 34 -15.82 -12.53 23.47
CA LEU A 34 -15.54 -11.72 24.66
C LEU A 34 -14.04 -11.71 24.99
N LEU A 35 -13.37 -12.87 24.88
CA LEU A 35 -11.93 -13.02 25.10
C LEU A 35 -11.07 -12.40 23.98
N GLU A 36 -11.63 -12.22 22.78
CA GLU A 36 -10.95 -11.56 21.66
C GLU A 36 -11.39 -10.10 21.47
N HIS A 37 -12.16 -9.55 22.42
CA HIS A 37 -12.52 -8.13 22.45
C HIS A 37 -11.37 -7.32 23.05
N PHE A 38 -10.33 -7.08 22.25
CA PHE A 38 -9.10 -6.46 22.73
C PHE A 38 -9.24 -4.97 23.10
N PRO A 39 -8.40 -4.45 24.02
CA PRO A 39 -8.33 -3.03 24.31
C PRO A 39 -7.84 -2.22 23.09
N TYR A 40 -8.46 -1.09 22.80
CA TYR A 40 -8.02 -0.20 21.70
C TYR A 40 -6.89 0.74 22.12
N ARG A 41 -6.69 0.95 23.43
CA ARG A 41 -5.55 1.67 23.99
C ARG A 41 -5.21 1.17 25.39
N TYR A 42 -3.99 1.47 25.80
CA TYR A 42 -3.47 1.19 27.14
C TYR A 42 -3.09 2.52 27.79
N GLU A 43 -3.54 2.72 29.02
CA GLU A 43 -3.19 3.88 29.82
C GLU A 43 -2.06 3.51 30.78
N ASP A 44 -0.92 4.16 30.61
CA ASP A 44 0.27 3.97 31.44
C ASP A 44 0.20 4.89 32.66
N TYR A 45 0.07 4.26 33.82
CA TYR A 45 0.07 4.85 35.15
C TYR A 45 1.34 4.51 35.93
N ALA A 46 2.36 3.92 35.28
CA ALA A 46 3.65 3.68 35.91
C ALA A 46 4.25 5.00 36.39
N MET A 47 4.84 4.94 37.59
CA MET A 47 5.54 6.08 38.17
C MET A 47 6.85 6.29 37.41
N LYS A 48 6.98 7.47 36.77
CA LYS A 48 8.16 7.81 35.95
C LYS A 48 9.00 8.88 36.62
N ASP A 49 10.33 8.77 36.53
CA ASP A 49 11.21 9.87 36.87
C ASP A 49 11.15 10.93 35.77
N LEU A 50 10.86 12.18 36.14
CA LEU A 50 10.79 13.32 35.21
C LEU A 50 12.11 13.57 34.46
N ALA A 51 13.24 13.02 34.92
CA ALA A 51 14.51 13.06 34.23
C ALA A 51 14.53 12.29 32.89
N GLU A 52 13.74 11.20 32.79
CA GLU A 52 13.79 10.24 31.68
C GLU A 52 12.63 10.40 30.70
N VAL A 53 11.67 11.27 31.03
CA VAL A 53 10.44 11.49 30.26
C VAL A 53 10.68 12.50 29.14
N LYS A 54 10.21 12.17 27.94
CA LYS A 54 10.28 13.07 26.77
C LYS A 54 9.21 14.17 26.84
N HIS A 55 9.48 15.30 26.18
CA HIS A 55 8.47 16.34 25.98
C HIS A 55 7.21 15.76 25.34
N ASP A 56 6.04 16.27 25.76
CA ASP A 56 4.71 15.88 25.28
C ASP A 56 4.23 14.46 25.66
N GLU A 57 4.99 13.72 26.47
CA GLU A 57 4.60 12.40 26.98
C GLU A 57 3.62 12.51 28.16
N ARG A 58 2.72 11.53 28.32
CA ARG A 58 1.86 11.42 29.51
C ARG A 58 2.65 10.75 30.64
N VAL A 59 2.65 11.39 31.82
CA VAL A 59 3.35 10.90 33.01
C VAL A 59 2.42 10.83 34.21
N THR A 60 2.72 9.89 35.11
CA THR A 60 2.18 9.84 36.46
C THR A 60 3.32 10.07 37.45
N VAL A 61 3.15 11.06 38.33
CA VAL A 61 4.14 11.46 39.33
C VAL A 61 3.50 11.68 40.69
N GLU A 62 4.23 11.38 41.75
CA GLU A 62 3.86 11.68 43.12
C GLU A 62 4.72 12.82 43.63
N GLY A 63 4.09 13.80 44.27
CA GLY A 63 4.81 14.93 44.84
C GLY A 63 4.03 15.65 45.92
N LYS A 64 4.72 16.55 46.62
CA LYS A 64 4.14 17.37 47.69
C LYS A 64 3.73 18.73 47.17
N VAL A 65 2.54 19.19 47.54
CA VAL A 65 2.05 20.52 47.19
C VAL A 65 2.93 21.58 47.88
N HIS A 66 3.61 22.40 47.09
CA HIS A 66 4.59 23.37 47.58
C HIS A 66 4.10 24.83 47.51
N SER A 67 2.98 25.10 46.83
CA SER A 67 2.37 26.44 46.79
C SER A 67 0.86 26.39 46.98
N ALA A 68 0.30 27.50 47.44
CA ALA A 68 -1.16 27.68 47.42
C ALA A 68 -1.70 27.61 45.97
N PRO A 69 -2.86 26.97 45.74
CA PRO A 69 -3.44 26.85 44.41
C PRO A 69 -3.99 28.20 43.91
N LEU A 70 -3.52 28.64 42.74
CA LEU A 70 -3.96 29.87 42.07
C LEU A 70 -5.04 29.56 41.03
N LEU A 71 -6.23 30.14 41.19
CA LEU A 71 -7.36 29.95 40.28
C LEU A 71 -7.61 31.22 39.46
N GLN A 72 -7.54 31.10 38.14
CA GLN A 72 -7.79 32.18 37.19
C GLN A 72 -8.97 31.81 36.27
N TYR A 73 -9.84 32.77 35.96
CA TYR A 73 -10.97 32.59 35.05
C TYR A 73 -10.71 33.32 33.73
N TYR A 74 -10.91 32.63 32.62
CA TYR A 74 -10.73 33.14 31.26
C TYR A 74 -12.09 33.08 30.54
N GLY A 75 -13.02 33.93 30.97
CA GLY A 75 -14.41 33.96 30.51
C GLY A 75 -15.38 33.13 31.38
N LYS A 76 -16.68 33.18 31.08
CA LYS A 76 -17.76 32.66 31.95
C LYS A 76 -17.71 31.14 32.25
N LYS A 77 -17.02 30.33 31.42
CA LYS A 77 -16.97 28.86 31.56
C LYS A 77 -15.57 28.23 31.55
N LYS A 78 -14.50 29.02 31.42
CA LYS A 78 -13.13 28.48 31.39
C LYS A 78 -12.36 28.91 32.63
N SER A 79 -11.81 27.96 33.36
CA SER A 79 -10.96 28.21 34.53
C SER A 79 -9.64 27.49 34.42
N ARG A 80 -8.58 28.06 35.01
CA ARG A 80 -7.25 27.48 35.07
C ARG A 80 -6.79 27.53 36.51
N LEU A 81 -6.56 26.36 37.09
CA LEU A 81 -5.98 26.21 38.42
C LEU A 81 -4.52 25.81 38.26
N THR A 82 -3.60 26.55 38.88
CA THR A 82 -2.16 26.25 38.87
C THR A 82 -1.65 26.06 40.29
N VAL A 83 -0.90 24.98 40.51
CA VAL A 83 -0.29 24.65 41.79
C VAL A 83 1.14 24.17 41.55
N ARG A 84 2.10 24.60 42.38
CA ARG A 84 3.47 24.08 42.34
C ARG A 84 3.57 22.84 43.21
N VAL A 85 4.21 21.80 42.67
CA VAL A 85 4.33 20.49 43.30
C VAL A 85 5.78 20.06 43.22
N LEU A 86 6.33 19.64 44.35
CA LEU A 86 7.69 19.11 44.46
C LEU A 86 7.64 17.59 44.24
N VAL A 87 8.14 17.14 43.09
CA VAL A 87 8.21 15.73 42.68
C VAL A 87 9.68 15.31 42.74
N GLY A 88 10.04 14.50 43.74
CA GLY A 88 11.45 14.17 44.01
C GLY A 88 12.28 15.44 44.23
N ARG A 89 13.16 15.77 43.27
CA ARG A 89 14.00 16.99 43.25
C ARG A 89 13.48 18.10 42.34
N TYR A 90 12.39 17.89 41.61
CA TYR A 90 11.88 18.80 40.59
C TYR A 90 10.68 19.59 41.13
N LEU A 91 10.77 20.91 41.07
CA LEU A 91 9.64 21.79 41.35
C LEU A 91 8.87 22.07 40.06
N ILE A 92 7.72 21.41 39.89
CA ILE A 92 6.91 21.50 38.67
C ILE A 92 5.63 22.30 38.89
N THR A 93 5.04 22.79 37.81
CA THR A 93 3.73 23.45 37.85
C THR A 93 2.64 22.53 37.30
N ALA A 94 1.71 22.11 38.15
CA ALA A 94 0.51 21.39 37.73
C ALA A 94 -0.58 22.37 37.30
N VAL A 95 -1.06 22.23 36.06
CA VAL A 95 -2.08 23.08 35.46
C VAL A 95 -3.36 22.26 35.26
N CYS A 96 -4.40 22.54 36.03
CA CYS A 96 -5.72 21.92 35.89
C CYS A 96 -6.67 22.87 35.14
N PHE A 97 -7.14 22.46 33.95
CA PHE A 97 -8.13 23.23 33.20
C PHE A 97 -9.55 22.83 33.60
N ASN A 98 -10.43 23.81 33.81
CA ASN A 98 -11.85 23.65 34.11
C ASN A 98 -12.17 22.82 35.37
N ARG A 99 -11.25 22.79 36.35
CA ARG A 99 -11.42 22.05 37.62
C ARG A 99 -11.24 22.96 38.84
N PRO A 100 -12.12 23.95 39.06
CA PRO A 100 -11.99 24.89 40.16
C PRO A 100 -12.17 24.23 41.55
N TYR A 101 -12.88 23.10 41.59
CA TYR A 101 -13.18 22.36 42.83
C TYR A 101 -11.94 21.78 43.53
N TYR A 102 -10.83 21.54 42.80
CA TYR A 102 -9.57 21.10 43.41
C TYR A 102 -8.95 22.15 44.32
N LYS A 103 -9.28 23.44 44.15
CA LYS A 103 -8.73 24.53 44.97
C LYS A 103 -8.98 24.33 46.47
N GLN A 104 -10.14 23.79 46.84
CA GLN A 104 -10.52 23.57 48.25
C GLN A 104 -9.89 22.31 48.84
N LYS A 105 -9.40 21.40 47.99
CA LYS A 105 -8.84 20.10 48.39
C LYS A 105 -7.32 20.07 48.38
N LEU A 106 -6.65 20.97 47.64
CA LEU A 106 -5.20 21.05 47.59
C LEU A 106 -4.68 21.87 48.78
N THR A 107 -4.12 21.19 49.78
CA THR A 107 -3.47 21.83 50.93
C THR A 107 -1.95 21.80 50.82
N LEU A 108 -1.27 22.75 51.46
CA LEU A 108 0.20 22.79 51.50
C LEU A 108 0.75 21.52 52.18
N ASP A 109 1.89 21.03 51.68
CA ASP A 109 2.59 19.81 52.13
C ASP A 109 1.82 18.49 51.99
N GLU A 110 0.63 18.52 51.39
CA GLU A 110 -0.12 17.32 51.07
C GLU A 110 0.52 16.56 49.90
N THR A 111 0.54 15.24 50.00
CA THR A 111 1.04 14.37 48.91
C THR A 111 -0.07 14.17 47.89
N VAL A 112 0.24 14.38 46.62
CA VAL A 112 -0.71 14.22 45.51
C VAL A 112 -0.08 13.38 44.40
N THR A 113 -0.91 12.56 43.78
CA THR A 113 -0.54 11.81 42.57
C THR A 113 -1.16 12.51 41.36
N ILE A 114 -0.32 12.92 40.42
CA ILE A 114 -0.69 13.75 39.27
C ILE A 114 -0.40 12.96 38.00
N THR A 115 -1.43 12.79 37.18
CA THR A 115 -1.29 12.22 35.84
C THR A 115 -1.63 13.26 34.78
N GLY A 116 -0.77 13.44 33.79
CA GLY A 116 -1.00 14.44 32.75
C GLY A 116 0.12 14.53 31.71
N LYS A 117 -0.05 15.46 30.76
CA LYS A 117 0.92 15.67 29.67
C LYS A 117 2.09 16.54 30.18
N TRP A 118 3.32 16.05 30.02
CA TRP A 118 4.54 16.72 30.45
C TRP A 118 5.06 17.70 29.41
N ASP A 119 5.29 18.94 29.82
CA ASP A 119 5.97 19.95 29.03
C ASP A 119 7.34 20.21 29.65
N GLN A 120 8.37 19.55 29.08
CA GLN A 120 9.75 19.67 29.53
C GLN A 120 10.29 21.11 29.49
N HIS A 121 9.89 21.92 28.49
CA HIS A 121 10.40 23.28 28.32
C HIS A 121 9.86 24.23 29.39
N ARG A 122 8.59 24.05 29.78
CA ARG A 122 7.92 24.90 30.78
C ARG A 122 7.89 24.30 32.18
N GLN A 123 8.42 23.08 32.36
CA GLN A 123 8.32 22.29 33.59
C GLN A 123 6.90 22.21 34.13
N THR A 124 5.94 22.02 33.22
CA THR A 124 4.52 21.99 33.56
C THR A 124 3.88 20.67 33.22
N ILE A 125 2.98 20.19 34.07
CA ILE A 125 2.09 19.08 33.74
C ILE A 125 0.70 19.64 33.47
N ALA A 126 0.18 19.42 32.27
CA ALA A 126 -1.24 19.61 31.98
C ALA A 126 -2.03 18.45 32.58
N VAL A 127 -2.63 18.71 33.74
CA VAL A 127 -3.22 17.68 34.60
C VAL A 127 -4.48 17.09 33.97
N SER A 128 -4.43 15.79 33.71
CA SER A 128 -5.56 14.98 33.25
C SER A 128 -6.28 14.32 34.43
N GLU A 129 -5.55 13.84 35.43
CA GLU A 129 -6.08 13.26 36.66
C GLU A 129 -5.25 13.73 37.85
N LEU A 130 -5.93 13.96 38.97
CA LEU A 130 -5.31 14.35 40.23
C LEU A 130 -5.97 13.54 41.35
N HIS A 131 -5.16 12.79 42.07
CA HIS A 131 -5.54 12.05 43.26
C HIS A 131 -4.89 12.66 44.49
N PHE A 132 -5.65 12.72 45.57
CA PHE A 132 -5.19 13.18 46.88
C PHE A 132 -4.64 11.97 47.64
N GLY A 133 -3.36 12.02 48.02
CA GLY A 133 -2.62 10.92 48.61
C GLY A 133 -1.82 10.06 47.62
N PRO A 134 -0.95 9.18 48.14
CA PRO A 134 -0.24 8.18 47.34
C PRO A 134 -1.22 7.14 46.82
N VAL A 135 -1.21 6.90 45.50
CA VAL A 135 -2.06 5.87 44.89
C VAL A 135 -1.23 4.60 44.67
N VAL A 136 -1.48 3.58 45.48
CA VAL A 136 -0.99 2.23 45.19
C VAL A 136 -1.93 1.60 44.17
N ARG A 137 -1.64 1.77 42.87
CA ARG A 137 -2.37 1.03 41.83
C ARG A 137 -1.85 -0.41 41.78
N GLN A 138 -2.75 -1.38 41.71
CA GLN A 138 -2.40 -2.80 41.55
C GLN A 138 -1.91 -3.14 40.14
N GLN A 139 -2.22 -2.28 39.15
CA GLN A 139 -1.80 -2.42 37.76
C GLN A 139 -1.26 -1.08 37.27
N GLU A 140 -0.02 -1.09 36.77
CA GLU A 140 0.64 0.09 36.22
C GLU A 140 0.13 0.42 34.81
N VAL A 141 -0.34 -0.57 34.08
CA VAL A 141 -0.90 -0.41 32.73
C VAL A 141 -2.36 -0.84 32.74
N GLU A 142 -3.26 0.10 32.44
CA GLU A 142 -4.70 -0.18 32.41
C GLU A 142 -5.24 -0.26 30.98
N PRO A 143 -5.90 -1.37 30.60
CA PRO A 143 -6.56 -1.51 29.31
C PRO A 143 -7.84 -0.66 29.25
N VAL A 144 -8.07 -0.06 28.08
CA VAL A 144 -9.28 0.69 27.76
C VAL A 144 -10.00 0.02 26.59
N TYR A 145 -11.26 -0.32 26.81
CA TYR A 145 -12.12 -1.03 25.86
C TYR A 145 -13.14 -0.09 25.24
N SER A 146 -13.51 -0.38 23.99
CA SER A 146 -14.70 0.18 23.38
C SER A 146 -15.92 -0.42 24.08
N VAL A 147 -16.82 0.42 24.59
CA VAL A 147 -18.05 0.02 25.30
C VAL A 147 -19.23 0.83 24.77
N LYS A 148 -20.43 0.25 24.74
CA LYS A 148 -21.68 0.90 24.30
C LYS A 148 -22.69 1.04 25.43
N GLY A 149 -23.59 2.02 25.30
CA GLY A 149 -24.71 2.22 26.21
C GLY A 149 -24.28 2.48 27.66
N LYS A 150 -24.84 1.70 28.59
CA LYS A 150 -24.56 1.81 30.04
C LYS A 150 -23.37 0.95 30.48
N LEU A 151 -22.74 0.20 29.57
CA LEU A 151 -21.63 -0.69 29.92
C LEU A 151 -20.38 0.12 30.27
N THR A 152 -19.81 -0.16 31.44
CA THR A 152 -18.57 0.50 31.88
C THR A 152 -17.34 -0.36 31.55
N VAL A 153 -16.20 0.29 31.33
CA VAL A 153 -14.90 -0.38 31.15
C VAL A 153 -14.58 -1.32 32.33
N LYS A 154 -14.96 -0.95 33.55
CA LYS A 154 -14.79 -1.78 34.75
C LYS A 154 -15.62 -3.07 34.70
N GLN A 155 -16.86 -2.99 34.21
CA GLN A 155 -17.70 -4.18 34.01
C GLN A 155 -17.11 -5.08 32.93
N MET A 156 -16.66 -4.52 31.80
CA MET A 156 -16.01 -5.28 30.73
C MET A 156 -14.79 -6.06 31.23
N ARG A 157 -13.88 -5.40 31.95
CA ARG A 157 -12.71 -6.07 32.57
C ARG A 157 -13.12 -7.22 33.50
N ARG A 158 -14.16 -7.04 34.30
CA ARG A 158 -14.66 -8.08 35.20
C ARG A 158 -15.18 -9.30 34.44
N PHE A 159 -15.91 -9.08 33.35
CA PHE A 159 -16.44 -10.18 32.53
C PHE A 159 -15.32 -10.94 31.83
N ILE A 160 -14.34 -10.25 31.26
CA ILE A 160 -13.16 -10.87 30.64
C ILE A 160 -12.35 -11.66 31.68
N ALA A 161 -12.14 -11.12 32.88
CA ALA A 161 -11.46 -11.84 33.96
C ALA A 161 -12.19 -13.13 34.37
N GLN A 162 -13.52 -13.08 34.42
CA GLN A 162 -14.34 -14.24 34.72
C GLN A 162 -14.28 -15.28 33.59
N ALA A 163 -14.38 -14.84 32.34
CA ALA A 163 -14.25 -15.72 31.18
C ALA A 163 -12.89 -16.42 31.13
N LEU A 164 -11.79 -15.69 31.38
CA LEU A 164 -10.44 -16.27 31.48
C LEU A 164 -10.33 -17.30 32.60
N LYS A 165 -11.00 -17.08 33.73
CA LYS A 165 -10.99 -17.99 34.86
C LYS A 165 -11.79 -19.27 34.60
N GLU A 166 -12.92 -19.16 33.91
CA GLU A 166 -13.83 -20.28 33.66
C GLU A 166 -13.45 -21.10 32.43
N TYR A 167 -12.93 -20.45 31.39
CA TYR A 167 -12.71 -21.05 30.07
C TYR A 167 -11.25 -20.96 29.59
N GLY A 168 -10.34 -20.41 30.41
CA GLY A 168 -8.94 -20.23 30.04
C GLY A 168 -8.19 -21.51 29.65
N ASP A 169 -8.45 -22.61 30.37
CA ASP A 169 -7.81 -23.91 30.10
C ASP A 169 -8.28 -24.56 28.80
N SER A 170 -9.40 -24.08 28.24
CA SER A 170 -9.95 -24.56 26.98
C SER A 170 -9.45 -23.74 25.78
N ILE A 171 -8.55 -22.77 25.98
CA ILE A 171 -7.93 -22.01 24.89
C ILE A 171 -6.88 -22.88 24.21
N VAL A 172 -7.18 -23.30 22.98
CA VAL A 172 -6.29 -24.14 22.16
C VAL A 172 -5.23 -23.27 21.47
N GLU A 173 -3.98 -23.76 21.47
CA GLU A 173 -2.90 -23.17 20.68
C GLU A 173 -3.10 -23.46 19.20
N VAL A 174 -3.01 -22.41 18.38
CA VAL A 174 -3.30 -22.47 16.94
C VAL A 174 -2.00 -22.49 16.13
N LEU A 175 -0.95 -21.84 16.64
CA LEU A 175 0.34 -21.80 15.96
C LEU A 175 1.13 -23.08 16.25
N PRO A 176 1.72 -23.73 15.22
CA PRO A 176 2.58 -24.89 15.41
C PRO A 176 3.82 -24.57 16.27
N ASP A 177 4.28 -25.54 17.05
CA ASP A 177 5.45 -25.42 17.94
C ASP A 177 6.71 -24.88 17.23
N GLY A 178 6.89 -25.26 15.96
CA GLY A 178 8.00 -24.77 15.12
C GLY A 178 7.98 -23.25 14.94
N LEU A 179 6.81 -22.63 14.77
CA LEU A 179 6.67 -21.17 14.64
C LEU A 179 6.83 -20.47 15.99
N LEU A 180 6.25 -21.04 17.05
CA LEU A 180 6.41 -20.52 18.42
C LEU A 180 7.89 -20.46 18.82
N GLY A 181 8.62 -21.56 18.60
CA GLY A 181 10.05 -21.65 18.91
C GLY A 181 10.91 -20.73 18.05
N ARG A 182 10.67 -20.69 16.73
CA ARG A 182 11.45 -19.86 15.79
C ARG A 182 11.37 -18.37 16.11
N TYR A 183 10.18 -17.88 16.47
CA TYR A 183 9.94 -16.45 16.71
C TYR A 183 9.92 -16.07 18.19
N LYS A 184 10.06 -17.06 19.09
CA LYS A 184 9.96 -16.91 20.54
C LYS A 184 8.63 -16.24 20.95
N LEU A 185 7.53 -16.74 20.40
CA LEU A 185 6.19 -16.22 20.69
C LEU A 185 5.66 -16.82 21.99
N LEU A 186 4.89 -16.04 22.73
CA LEU A 186 4.18 -16.50 23.91
C LEU A 186 3.09 -17.52 23.53
N PRO A 187 2.81 -18.52 24.36
CA PRO A 187 1.61 -19.35 24.23
C PRO A 187 0.34 -18.49 24.18
N ARG A 188 -0.67 -18.92 23.42
CA ARG A 188 -1.90 -18.16 23.17
C ARG A 188 -2.58 -17.68 24.44
N TYR A 189 -2.73 -18.57 25.43
CA TYR A 189 -3.33 -18.24 26.73
C TYR A 189 -2.58 -17.11 27.45
N GLU A 190 -1.24 -17.21 27.54
CA GLU A 190 -0.42 -16.21 28.22
C GLU A 190 -0.46 -14.86 27.52
N ALA A 191 -0.41 -14.87 26.18
CA ALA A 191 -0.55 -13.66 25.39
C ALA A 191 -1.92 -13.01 25.58
N LEU A 192 -3.01 -13.79 25.58
CA LEU A 192 -4.37 -13.26 25.74
C LEU A 192 -4.53 -12.62 27.11
N LYS A 193 -4.03 -13.29 28.15
CA LYS A 193 -3.98 -12.75 29.51
C LYS A 193 -3.16 -11.46 29.58
N ALA A 194 -2.01 -11.39 28.93
CA ALA A 194 -1.14 -10.22 28.93
C ALA A 194 -1.72 -9.02 28.16
N LEU A 195 -2.51 -9.23 27.10
CA LEU A 195 -3.26 -8.15 26.44
C LEU A 195 -4.36 -7.59 27.35
N HIS A 196 -5.09 -8.45 28.08
CA HIS A 196 -6.18 -7.97 28.94
C HIS A 196 -5.74 -7.50 30.32
N PHE A 197 -4.64 -8.03 30.84
CA PHE A 197 -4.16 -7.77 32.19
C PHE A 197 -2.62 -7.69 32.18
N PRO A 198 -2.04 -6.68 31.50
CA PRO A 198 -0.59 -6.52 31.42
C PRO A 198 0.02 -6.26 32.80
N VAL A 199 1.10 -6.95 33.12
CA VAL A 199 1.90 -6.67 34.33
C VAL A 199 2.89 -5.54 34.04
N GLY A 200 3.33 -5.37 32.79
CA GLY A 200 4.16 -4.27 32.34
C GLY A 200 4.18 -4.10 30.82
N GLN A 201 4.94 -3.10 30.35
CA GLN A 201 5.04 -2.75 28.92
C GLN A 201 5.69 -3.84 28.07
N GLU A 202 6.67 -4.58 28.60
CA GLU A 202 7.35 -5.63 27.83
C GLU A 202 6.43 -6.84 27.58
N ASP A 203 5.63 -7.24 28.57
CA ASP A 203 4.62 -8.30 28.42
C ASP A 203 3.59 -7.91 27.36
N LEU A 204 3.11 -6.67 27.41
CA LEU A 204 2.17 -6.13 26.43
C LEU A 204 2.77 -6.16 25.02
N LYS A 205 4.05 -5.81 24.89
CA LYS A 205 4.76 -5.82 23.61
C LYS A 205 4.91 -7.23 23.05
N GLN A 206 5.28 -8.22 23.87
CA GLN A 206 5.38 -9.62 23.44
C GLN A 206 4.00 -10.20 23.08
N ALA A 207 2.98 -9.90 23.87
CA ALA A 207 1.61 -10.34 23.62
C ALA A 207 1.05 -9.74 22.32
N ARG A 208 1.23 -8.43 22.11
CA ARG A 208 0.86 -7.76 20.86
C ARG A 208 1.60 -8.39 19.69
N ARG A 209 2.93 -8.54 19.77
CA ARG A 209 3.75 -9.15 18.70
C ARG A 209 3.23 -10.53 18.29
N ARG A 210 2.83 -11.34 19.27
CA ARG A 210 2.26 -12.67 19.02
C ARG A 210 0.93 -12.60 18.29
N PHE A 211 -0.03 -11.78 18.75
CA PHE A 211 -1.35 -11.70 18.10
C PHE A 211 -1.30 -11.03 16.73
N VAL A 212 -0.44 -10.02 16.55
CA VAL A 212 -0.16 -9.44 15.24
C VAL A 212 0.29 -10.53 14.26
N TYR A 213 1.24 -11.37 14.67
CA TYR A 213 1.72 -12.47 13.84
C TYR A 213 0.64 -13.54 13.61
N GLU A 214 -0.11 -13.96 14.64
CA GLU A 214 -1.20 -14.94 14.48
C GLU A 214 -2.25 -14.45 13.48
N GLU A 215 -2.75 -13.22 13.65
CA GLU A 215 -3.79 -12.67 12.78
C GLU A 215 -3.34 -12.63 11.32
N PHE A 216 -2.12 -12.14 11.08
CA PHE A 216 -1.54 -12.14 9.74
C PHE A 216 -1.27 -13.54 9.21
N PHE A 217 -0.79 -14.47 10.04
CA PHE A 217 -0.51 -15.83 9.62
C PHE A 217 -1.78 -16.57 9.22
N LEU A 218 -2.84 -16.49 10.04
CA LEU A 218 -4.13 -17.10 9.74
C LEU A 218 -4.77 -16.50 8.49
N PHE A 219 -4.71 -15.18 8.35
CA PHE A 219 -5.18 -14.50 7.14
C PHE A 219 -4.39 -14.93 5.90
N GLN A 220 -3.06 -14.93 5.96
CA GLN A 220 -2.22 -15.35 4.84
C GLN A 220 -2.41 -16.84 4.53
N LEU A 221 -2.59 -17.70 5.52
CA LEU A 221 -2.90 -19.11 5.34
C LEU A 221 -4.22 -19.30 4.59
N LYS A 222 -5.26 -18.54 4.95
CA LYS A 222 -6.54 -18.49 4.22
C LYS A 222 -6.30 -18.11 2.76
N MET A 223 -5.58 -17.01 2.51
CA MET A 223 -5.32 -16.50 1.16
C MET A 223 -4.50 -17.49 0.31
N GLN A 224 -3.42 -18.05 0.85
CA GLN A 224 -2.59 -19.02 0.13
C GLN A 224 -3.37 -20.30 -0.18
N THR A 225 -4.25 -20.73 0.73
CA THR A 225 -5.11 -21.91 0.50
C THR A 225 -6.13 -21.65 -0.59
N LEU A 226 -6.86 -20.52 -0.54
CA LEU A 226 -7.80 -20.12 -1.61
C LEU A 226 -7.11 -20.10 -2.97
N ARG A 227 -5.93 -19.47 -3.05
CA ARG A 227 -5.12 -19.43 -4.27
C ARG A 227 -4.78 -20.81 -4.80
N LYS A 228 -4.31 -21.71 -3.93
CA LYS A 228 -3.98 -23.09 -4.31
C LYS A 228 -5.21 -23.79 -4.88
N MET A 229 -6.36 -23.69 -4.20
CA MET A 229 -7.60 -24.32 -4.65
C MET A 229 -8.13 -23.72 -5.96
N GLU A 230 -8.10 -22.40 -6.11
CA GLU A 230 -8.50 -21.74 -7.36
C GLU A 230 -7.60 -22.14 -8.52
N ARG A 231 -6.28 -22.20 -8.29
CA ARG A 231 -5.31 -22.66 -9.29
C ARG A 231 -5.60 -24.10 -9.70
N GLU A 232 -5.76 -25.00 -8.73
CA GLU A 232 -6.02 -26.42 -8.97
C GLU A 232 -7.37 -26.68 -9.66
N ASN A 233 -8.39 -25.86 -9.37
CA ASN A 233 -9.69 -25.90 -10.02
C ASN A 233 -9.72 -25.19 -11.38
N SER A 234 -8.74 -24.34 -11.68
CA SER A 234 -8.65 -23.66 -12.97
C SER A 234 -8.19 -24.65 -14.04
N LYS A 235 -9.06 -24.91 -15.02
CA LYS A 235 -8.65 -25.61 -16.24
C LYS A 235 -7.74 -24.67 -17.04
N GLY A 236 -6.45 -24.97 -17.08
CA GLY A 236 -5.50 -24.31 -17.96
C GLY A 236 -5.21 -25.16 -19.19
N THR A 237 -4.43 -24.60 -20.11
CA THR A 237 -3.88 -25.36 -21.23
C THR A 237 -2.38 -25.44 -21.09
N LYS A 238 -1.86 -26.63 -20.81
CA LYS A 238 -0.42 -26.86 -20.73
C LYS A 238 0.23 -26.57 -22.09
N LYS A 239 1.23 -25.70 -22.10
CA LYS A 239 2.01 -25.38 -23.30
C LYS A 239 3.33 -26.13 -23.32
N GLU A 240 3.69 -26.62 -24.49
CA GLU A 240 5.03 -27.16 -24.76
C GLU A 240 5.84 -26.03 -25.40
N ILE A 241 6.87 -25.57 -24.70
CA ILE A 241 7.67 -24.42 -25.11
C ILE A 241 9.09 -24.93 -25.41
N PRO A 242 9.50 -24.94 -26.69
CA PRO A 242 10.86 -25.25 -27.11
C PRO A 242 11.88 -24.33 -26.42
N SER A 243 12.72 -24.90 -25.55
CA SER A 243 13.64 -24.12 -24.70
C SER A 243 14.85 -23.58 -25.46
N VAL A 244 15.25 -24.21 -26.56
CA VAL A 244 16.43 -23.81 -27.35
C VAL A 244 16.13 -22.52 -28.10
N GLU A 245 15.06 -22.49 -28.88
CA GLU A 245 14.62 -21.33 -29.64
C GLU A 245 14.29 -20.14 -28.74
N LEU A 246 13.68 -20.41 -27.57
CA LEU A 246 13.43 -19.36 -26.57
C LEU A 246 14.74 -18.77 -26.03
N GLN A 247 15.75 -19.60 -25.78
CA GLN A 247 17.04 -19.12 -25.30
C GLN A 247 17.79 -18.35 -26.39
N GLU A 248 17.73 -18.78 -27.65
CA GLU A 248 18.28 -18.03 -28.79
C GLU A 248 17.68 -16.62 -28.90
N PHE A 249 16.36 -16.48 -28.67
CA PHE A 249 15.72 -15.17 -28.61
C PHE A 249 16.23 -14.32 -27.44
N ILE A 250 16.35 -14.90 -26.24
CA ILE A 250 16.86 -14.19 -25.05
C ILE A 250 18.31 -13.73 -25.26
N ASP A 251 19.15 -14.58 -25.88
CA ASP A 251 20.56 -14.28 -26.12
C ASP A 251 20.77 -13.25 -27.23
N ALA A 252 19.81 -13.10 -28.15
CA ALA A 252 19.83 -12.10 -29.20
C ALA A 252 19.38 -10.70 -28.74
N LEU A 253 18.86 -10.57 -27.51
CA LEU A 253 18.48 -9.26 -26.96
C LEU A 253 19.71 -8.34 -26.90
N PRO A 254 19.56 -7.03 -27.17
CA PRO A 254 20.68 -6.09 -27.20
C PRO A 254 21.28 -5.81 -25.81
N PHE A 255 20.72 -6.40 -24.76
CA PHE A 255 21.16 -6.27 -23.37
C PHE A 255 20.92 -7.59 -22.62
N PRO A 256 21.75 -7.91 -21.61
CA PRO A 256 21.51 -9.06 -20.76
C PRO A 256 20.33 -8.80 -19.80
N LEU A 257 19.57 -9.85 -19.49
CA LEU A 257 18.54 -9.78 -18.45
C LEU A 257 19.18 -9.63 -17.06
N THR A 258 18.53 -8.84 -16.20
CA THR A 258 18.88 -8.77 -14.77
C THR A 258 18.52 -10.07 -14.04
N GLY A 259 19.04 -10.27 -12.82
CA GLY A 259 18.69 -11.43 -12.00
C GLY A 259 17.19 -11.47 -11.68
N ALA A 260 16.62 -10.30 -11.39
CA ALA A 260 15.18 -10.16 -11.17
C ALA A 260 14.36 -10.46 -12.43
N GLN A 261 14.77 -9.97 -13.61
CA GLN A 261 14.07 -10.26 -14.87
C GLN A 261 14.12 -11.76 -15.20
N ARG A 262 15.28 -12.42 -15.04
CA ARG A 262 15.41 -13.87 -15.29
C ARG A 262 14.51 -14.68 -14.36
N ARG A 263 14.52 -14.38 -13.05
CA ARG A 263 13.63 -15.01 -12.07
C ARG A 263 12.16 -14.87 -12.46
N VAL A 264 11.73 -13.69 -12.87
CA VAL A 264 10.34 -13.45 -13.29
C VAL A 264 9.99 -14.17 -14.59
N VAL A 265 10.91 -14.25 -15.55
CA VAL A 265 10.72 -15.03 -16.78
C VAL A 265 10.54 -16.51 -16.42
N ASP A 266 11.36 -17.06 -15.55
CA ASP A 266 11.25 -18.45 -15.09
C ASP A 266 9.90 -18.71 -14.38
N GLU A 267 9.44 -17.77 -13.54
CA GLU A 267 8.12 -17.83 -12.90
C GLU A 267 6.98 -17.87 -13.93
N ILE A 268 7.03 -17.03 -14.97
CA ILE A 268 6.04 -17.00 -16.06
C ILE A 268 6.07 -18.30 -16.87
N LEU A 269 7.25 -18.77 -17.28
CA LEU A 269 7.39 -20.00 -18.07
C LEU A 269 6.94 -21.23 -17.29
N LYS A 270 7.22 -21.29 -15.99
CA LYS A 270 6.75 -22.37 -15.10
C LYS A 270 5.22 -22.42 -15.07
N ASP A 271 4.55 -21.27 -15.02
CA ASP A 271 3.09 -21.24 -15.03
C ASP A 271 2.50 -21.60 -16.40
N MET A 272 3.07 -21.07 -17.50
CA MET A 272 2.64 -21.38 -18.87
C MET A 272 2.78 -22.87 -19.23
N THR A 273 3.75 -23.56 -18.63
CA THR A 273 3.99 -25.01 -18.81
C THR A 273 3.24 -25.88 -17.80
N SER A 274 2.47 -25.27 -16.89
CA SER A 274 1.66 -25.97 -15.91
C SER A 274 0.28 -26.36 -16.48
N PRO A 275 -0.43 -27.35 -15.90
CA PRO A 275 -1.79 -27.70 -16.33
C PRO A 275 -2.85 -26.66 -15.91
N TYR A 276 -2.48 -25.71 -15.06
CA TYR A 276 -3.34 -24.66 -14.53
C TYR A 276 -3.11 -23.34 -15.24
N ARG A 277 -4.14 -22.49 -15.30
CA ARG A 277 -4.06 -21.18 -15.96
C ARG A 277 -3.20 -20.21 -15.15
N MET A 278 -2.27 -19.52 -15.80
CA MET A 278 -1.53 -18.42 -15.17
C MET A 278 -2.46 -17.22 -14.89
N ASN A 279 -2.39 -16.66 -13.69
CA ASN A 279 -3.04 -15.40 -13.31
C ASN A 279 -2.06 -14.55 -12.49
N ARG A 280 -1.24 -13.76 -13.18
CA ARG A 280 -0.05 -13.14 -12.59
C ARG A 280 -0.05 -11.62 -12.74
N LEU A 281 0.33 -10.91 -11.69
CA LEU A 281 0.66 -9.49 -11.69
C LEU A 281 2.19 -9.32 -11.70
N LEU A 282 2.70 -8.82 -12.82
CA LEU A 282 4.05 -8.36 -12.98
C LEU A 282 4.18 -6.90 -12.53
N GLN A 283 4.95 -6.72 -11.48
CA GLN A 283 5.25 -5.43 -10.91
C GLN A 283 6.74 -5.10 -11.08
N GLY A 284 7.03 -3.86 -11.36
CA GLY A 284 8.40 -3.37 -11.40
C GLY A 284 8.39 -1.87 -11.60
N ASP A 285 9.48 -1.22 -11.23
CA ASP A 285 9.62 0.23 -11.37
C ASP A 285 9.51 0.66 -12.86
N VAL A 286 9.24 1.94 -13.12
CA VAL A 286 9.23 2.51 -14.47
C VAL A 286 10.61 2.31 -15.09
N GLY A 287 10.66 1.56 -16.21
CA GLY A 287 11.91 1.24 -16.91
C GLY A 287 12.71 0.08 -16.31
N SER A 288 12.14 -0.71 -15.39
CA SER A 288 12.72 -1.98 -14.91
C SER A 288 12.75 -3.10 -15.97
N GLY A 289 12.19 -2.87 -17.17
CA GLY A 289 12.17 -3.86 -18.25
C GLY A 289 10.94 -4.79 -18.25
N LYS A 290 9.80 -4.37 -17.70
CA LYS A 290 8.53 -5.13 -17.80
C LYS A 290 8.19 -5.55 -19.24
N THR A 291 8.42 -4.66 -20.20
CA THR A 291 8.16 -4.91 -21.62
C THR A 291 9.00 -6.06 -22.19
N VAL A 292 10.26 -6.23 -21.78
CA VAL A 292 11.09 -7.35 -22.27
C VAL A 292 10.60 -8.69 -21.71
N VAL A 293 10.17 -8.71 -20.45
CA VAL A 293 9.56 -9.90 -19.84
C VAL A 293 8.25 -10.27 -20.56
N ALA A 294 7.41 -9.28 -20.88
CA ALA A 294 6.21 -9.49 -21.68
C ALA A 294 6.51 -10.01 -23.09
N ALA A 295 7.54 -9.47 -23.77
CA ALA A 295 7.97 -9.92 -25.08
C ALA A 295 8.42 -11.39 -25.07
N ILE A 296 9.20 -11.80 -24.07
CA ILE A 296 9.62 -13.20 -23.90
C ILE A 296 8.40 -14.12 -23.70
N GLY A 297 7.42 -13.70 -22.88
CA GLY A 297 6.17 -14.46 -22.71
C GLY A 297 5.35 -14.60 -24.00
N LEU A 298 5.26 -13.53 -24.80
CA LEU A 298 4.57 -13.56 -26.11
C LEU A 298 5.30 -14.48 -27.09
N TYR A 299 6.63 -14.44 -27.15
CA TYR A 299 7.43 -15.33 -27.99
C TYR A 299 7.26 -16.80 -27.57
N ALA A 300 7.30 -17.08 -26.26
CA ALA A 300 7.05 -18.40 -25.72
C ALA A 300 5.64 -18.93 -26.09
N SER A 301 4.63 -18.06 -26.09
CA SER A 301 3.27 -18.41 -26.55
C SER A 301 3.25 -18.78 -28.04
N LYS A 302 3.99 -18.06 -28.89
CA LYS A 302 4.13 -18.37 -30.31
C LYS A 302 4.83 -19.70 -30.55
N LEU A 303 5.92 -19.97 -29.84
CA LEU A 303 6.63 -21.25 -29.95
C LEU A 303 5.73 -22.44 -29.58
N ALA A 304 4.77 -22.23 -28.68
CA ALA A 304 3.74 -23.21 -28.33
C ALA A 304 2.55 -23.27 -29.33
N HIS A 305 2.63 -22.57 -30.46
CA HIS A 305 1.57 -22.45 -31.49
C HIS A 305 0.30 -21.72 -31.03
N TYR A 306 0.44 -20.72 -30.15
CA TYR A 306 -0.66 -19.85 -29.71
C TYR A 306 -0.41 -18.39 -30.10
N GLN A 307 -1.49 -17.65 -30.27
CA GLN A 307 -1.49 -16.20 -30.44
C GLN A 307 -1.41 -15.49 -29.08
N GLY A 308 -0.86 -14.28 -29.08
CA GLY A 308 -0.81 -13.39 -27.92
C GLY A 308 -1.60 -12.10 -28.15
N ALA A 309 -2.10 -11.51 -27.06
CA ALA A 309 -2.75 -10.20 -27.08
C ALA A 309 -2.10 -9.27 -26.04
N LEU A 310 -1.81 -8.03 -26.43
CA LEU A 310 -1.33 -6.97 -25.53
C LEU A 310 -2.30 -5.79 -25.55
N MET A 311 -3.05 -5.62 -24.45
CA MET A 311 -3.99 -4.52 -24.27
C MET A 311 -3.37 -3.40 -23.44
N VAL A 312 -3.44 -2.17 -23.95
CA VAL A 312 -2.88 -0.96 -23.31
C VAL A 312 -3.86 0.22 -23.35
N PRO A 313 -3.80 1.16 -22.39
CA PRO A 313 -4.88 2.13 -22.18
C PRO A 313 -5.09 3.15 -23.30
N THR A 314 -4.06 3.49 -24.07
CA THR A 314 -4.13 4.56 -25.09
C THR A 314 -3.50 4.17 -26.41
N GLU A 315 -3.91 4.84 -27.48
CA GLU A 315 -3.42 4.55 -28.83
C GLU A 315 -1.92 4.81 -28.97
N ILE A 316 -1.41 5.89 -28.37
CA ILE A 316 0.03 6.20 -28.38
C ILE A 316 0.84 5.07 -27.75
N LEU A 317 0.38 4.54 -26.62
CA LEU A 317 1.08 3.45 -25.94
C LEU A 317 0.98 2.15 -26.76
N ALA A 318 -0.15 1.93 -27.44
CA ALA A 318 -0.33 0.79 -28.34
C ALA A 318 0.63 0.85 -29.54
N GLU A 319 0.75 2.01 -30.16
CA GLU A 319 1.70 2.26 -31.26
C GLU A 319 3.16 2.05 -30.80
N GLN A 320 3.53 2.57 -29.62
CA GLN A 320 4.88 2.38 -29.06
C GLN A 320 5.21 0.90 -28.81
N HIS A 321 4.28 0.16 -28.19
CA HIS A 321 4.48 -1.28 -27.98
C HIS A 321 4.49 -2.04 -29.30
N TYR A 322 3.62 -1.69 -30.26
CA TYR A 322 3.64 -2.28 -31.59
C TYR A 322 4.99 -2.10 -32.29
N GLN A 323 5.50 -0.87 -32.35
CA GLN A 323 6.81 -0.57 -32.98
C GLN A 323 7.94 -1.31 -32.28
N SER A 324 7.99 -1.26 -30.95
CA SER A 324 9.03 -1.92 -30.17
C SER A 324 9.01 -3.45 -30.33
N LEU A 325 7.83 -4.08 -30.31
CA LEU A 325 7.70 -5.53 -30.50
C LEU A 325 8.00 -5.92 -31.95
N ALA A 326 7.53 -5.16 -32.93
CA ALA A 326 7.81 -5.42 -34.35
C ALA A 326 9.32 -5.34 -34.66
N GLU A 327 10.03 -4.37 -34.09
CA GLU A 327 11.49 -4.26 -34.19
C GLU A 327 12.17 -5.45 -33.50
N THR A 328 11.77 -5.76 -32.27
CA THR A 328 12.33 -6.86 -31.48
C THR A 328 12.17 -8.23 -32.16
N PHE A 329 11.02 -8.49 -32.81
CA PHE A 329 10.73 -9.76 -33.46
C PHE A 329 11.05 -9.83 -34.95
N SER A 330 11.59 -8.77 -35.54
CA SER A 330 11.89 -8.67 -36.98
C SER A 330 12.71 -9.84 -37.53
N HIS A 331 13.62 -10.40 -36.72
CA HIS A 331 14.50 -11.51 -37.08
C HIS A 331 13.95 -12.90 -36.68
N PHE A 332 12.84 -12.94 -35.94
CA PHE A 332 12.26 -14.16 -35.35
C PHE A 332 10.97 -14.60 -36.04
N GLY A 333 10.61 -13.96 -37.15
CA GLY A 333 9.49 -14.37 -37.99
C GLY A 333 8.11 -14.18 -37.34
N MET A 334 7.98 -13.37 -36.28
CA MET A 334 6.67 -13.07 -35.71
C MET A 334 5.95 -11.96 -36.47
N LYS A 335 4.66 -12.17 -36.69
CA LYS A 335 3.75 -11.16 -37.23
C LYS A 335 3.02 -10.44 -36.10
N VAL A 336 3.38 -9.18 -35.89
CA VAL A 336 2.73 -8.28 -34.94
C VAL A 336 1.80 -7.35 -35.72
N GLU A 337 0.58 -7.14 -35.24
CA GLU A 337 -0.37 -6.17 -35.82
C GLU A 337 -0.95 -5.25 -34.73
N LEU A 338 -1.41 -4.07 -35.17
CA LEU A 338 -1.98 -3.03 -34.31
C LEU A 338 -3.48 -2.85 -34.57
N LEU A 339 -4.28 -2.92 -33.50
CA LEU A 339 -5.72 -2.65 -33.53
C LEU A 339 -6.12 -1.59 -32.49
N THR A 340 -6.39 -0.38 -32.95
CA THR A 340 -6.89 0.75 -32.15
C THR A 340 -8.25 1.23 -32.65
N SER A 341 -8.85 2.22 -32.00
CA SER A 341 -10.10 2.84 -32.46
C SER A 341 -9.93 3.67 -33.74
N SER A 342 -8.71 4.12 -34.04
CA SER A 342 -8.37 4.82 -35.29
C SER A 342 -8.28 3.88 -36.50
N VAL A 343 -8.00 2.59 -36.32
CA VAL A 343 -7.95 1.60 -37.41
C VAL A 343 -9.37 1.24 -37.89
N LYS A 344 -9.74 1.71 -39.08
CA LYS A 344 -11.10 1.60 -39.67
C LYS A 344 -11.09 1.03 -41.09
N GLY A 345 -12.28 0.65 -41.57
CA GLY A 345 -12.52 0.33 -42.98
C GLY A 345 -11.87 -0.97 -43.47
N ALA A 346 -11.23 -0.92 -44.64
CA ALA A 346 -10.64 -2.10 -45.27
C ALA A 346 -9.50 -2.72 -44.45
N ARG A 347 -8.61 -1.89 -43.87
CA ARG A 347 -7.48 -2.36 -43.04
C ARG A 347 -7.95 -3.14 -41.81
N ARG A 348 -9.00 -2.65 -41.15
CA ARG A 348 -9.58 -3.35 -39.99
C ARG A 348 -10.10 -4.74 -40.37
N ARG A 349 -10.85 -4.85 -41.48
CA ARG A 349 -11.38 -6.13 -41.96
C ARG A 349 -10.28 -7.12 -42.32
N ASP A 350 -9.19 -6.65 -42.93
CA ASP A 350 -8.02 -7.47 -43.26
C ASP A 350 -7.33 -8.02 -41.99
N ILE A 351 -7.11 -7.16 -40.99
CA ILE A 351 -6.54 -7.57 -39.70
C ILE A 351 -7.41 -8.63 -39.01
N LEU A 352 -8.73 -8.40 -38.93
CA LEU A 352 -9.65 -9.35 -38.29
C LEU A 352 -9.68 -10.71 -39.01
N ALA A 353 -9.69 -10.71 -40.34
CA ALA A 353 -9.67 -11.95 -41.13
C ALA A 353 -8.36 -12.74 -40.92
N LYS A 354 -7.21 -12.06 -40.95
CA LYS A 354 -5.90 -12.67 -40.69
C LYS A 354 -5.76 -13.18 -39.25
N LEU A 355 -6.37 -12.49 -38.28
CA LEU A 355 -6.38 -12.89 -36.89
C LEU A 355 -7.12 -14.21 -36.68
N GLU A 356 -8.30 -14.32 -37.28
CA GLU A 356 -9.16 -15.52 -37.21
C GLU A 356 -8.53 -16.71 -37.94
N GLN A 357 -7.75 -16.46 -39.00
CA GLN A 357 -7.00 -17.46 -39.75
C GLN A 357 -5.68 -17.90 -39.05
N GLY A 358 -5.28 -17.23 -37.97
CA GLY A 358 -4.04 -17.53 -37.25
C GLY A 358 -2.77 -17.02 -37.96
N GLU A 359 -2.91 -16.08 -38.91
CA GLU A 359 -1.76 -15.46 -39.58
C GLU A 359 -1.10 -14.37 -38.75
N ILE A 360 -1.79 -13.81 -37.76
CA ILE A 360 -1.24 -12.82 -36.82
C ILE A 360 -0.82 -13.54 -35.55
N ASP A 361 0.42 -13.33 -35.10
CA ASP A 361 0.93 -13.97 -33.89
C ASP A 361 0.66 -13.15 -32.64
N ILE A 362 0.80 -11.82 -32.75
CA ILE A 362 0.56 -10.89 -31.64
C ILE A 362 -0.35 -9.76 -32.14
N LEU A 363 -1.42 -9.53 -31.39
CA LEU A 363 -2.27 -8.36 -31.59
C LEU A 363 -2.08 -7.36 -30.44
N VAL A 364 -1.57 -6.17 -30.77
CA VAL A 364 -1.42 -5.06 -29.83
C VAL A 364 -2.58 -4.10 -30.03
N GLY A 365 -3.18 -3.58 -28.96
CA GLY A 365 -4.31 -2.69 -29.12
C GLY A 365 -4.83 -2.06 -27.84
N THR A 366 -5.85 -1.23 -28.01
CA THR A 366 -6.58 -0.60 -26.89
C THR A 366 -7.81 -1.42 -26.52
N HIS A 367 -8.83 -0.79 -25.94
CA HIS A 367 -10.16 -1.37 -25.76
C HIS A 367 -10.80 -1.87 -27.07
N ALA A 368 -10.21 -1.59 -28.24
CA ALA A 368 -10.62 -2.21 -29.50
C ALA A 368 -10.51 -3.74 -29.48
N LEU A 369 -9.57 -4.32 -28.70
CA LEU A 369 -9.35 -5.78 -28.62
C LEU A 369 -10.52 -6.55 -27.99
N ILE A 370 -11.33 -5.88 -27.16
CA ILE A 370 -12.46 -6.51 -26.45
C ILE A 370 -13.78 -6.40 -27.21
N GLN A 371 -13.78 -5.88 -28.43
CA GLN A 371 -14.98 -5.81 -29.27
C GLN A 371 -15.37 -7.21 -29.78
N ASP A 372 -16.66 -7.47 -29.93
CA ASP A 372 -17.19 -8.80 -30.23
C ASP A 372 -16.61 -9.41 -31.51
N GLU A 373 -16.38 -8.59 -32.55
CA GLU A 373 -15.82 -8.98 -33.85
C GLU A 373 -14.34 -9.42 -33.81
N VAL A 374 -13.62 -9.18 -32.72
CA VAL A 374 -12.22 -9.63 -32.58
C VAL A 374 -12.22 -11.10 -32.17
N ILE A 375 -11.92 -11.99 -33.12
CA ILE A 375 -11.90 -13.44 -32.92
C ILE A 375 -10.48 -13.94 -33.17
N PHE A 376 -9.90 -14.58 -32.16
CA PHE A 376 -8.59 -15.22 -32.27
C PHE A 376 -8.77 -16.67 -32.74
N HIS A 377 -7.85 -17.14 -33.58
CA HIS A 377 -7.77 -18.55 -33.94
C HIS A 377 -7.44 -19.42 -32.71
N ARG A 378 -6.40 -19.03 -31.95
CA ARG A 378 -5.92 -19.78 -30.78
C ARG A 378 -5.18 -18.88 -29.79
N LEU A 379 -5.92 -18.08 -29.03
CA LEU A 379 -5.34 -17.17 -28.03
C LEU A 379 -4.79 -17.94 -26.82
N GLY A 380 -3.50 -17.80 -26.54
CA GLY A 380 -2.82 -18.48 -25.43
C GLY A 380 -2.38 -17.55 -24.31
N LEU A 381 -2.03 -16.30 -24.59
CA LEU A 381 -1.54 -15.35 -23.59
C LEU A 381 -2.19 -13.98 -23.77
N VAL A 382 -2.72 -13.43 -22.68
CA VAL A 382 -3.30 -12.10 -22.60
C VAL A 382 -2.47 -11.26 -21.64
N ILE A 383 -1.95 -10.13 -22.14
CA ILE A 383 -1.21 -9.16 -21.36
C ILE A 383 -2.02 -7.87 -21.27
N THR A 384 -2.18 -7.32 -20.07
CA THR A 384 -2.78 -5.99 -19.86
C THR A 384 -1.79 -5.09 -19.15
N ASP A 385 -1.33 -4.03 -19.83
CA ASP A 385 -0.44 -3.01 -19.26
C ASP A 385 -1.24 -1.89 -18.57
N GLU A 386 -0.68 -1.31 -17.51
CA GLU A 386 -1.34 -0.31 -16.66
C GLU A 386 -2.76 -0.73 -16.25
N GLN A 387 -2.88 -1.96 -15.72
CA GLN A 387 -4.16 -2.65 -15.50
C GLN A 387 -5.19 -1.86 -14.68
N HIS A 388 -4.75 -0.96 -13.81
CA HIS A 388 -5.59 -0.10 -12.98
C HIS A 388 -6.47 0.87 -13.79
N ARG A 389 -6.16 1.11 -15.08
CA ARG A 389 -6.97 1.92 -15.99
C ARG A 389 -8.14 1.15 -16.62
N PHE A 390 -8.22 -0.17 -16.42
CA PHE A 390 -9.23 -1.02 -17.02
C PHE A 390 -10.21 -1.58 -15.98
N GLY A 391 -11.50 -1.52 -16.31
CA GLY A 391 -12.55 -2.11 -15.48
C GLY A 391 -12.40 -3.64 -15.35
N VAL A 392 -12.95 -4.22 -14.28
CA VAL A 392 -13.00 -5.69 -14.08
C VAL A 392 -13.67 -6.38 -15.28
N ALA A 393 -14.77 -5.81 -15.80
CA ALA A 393 -15.49 -6.35 -16.95
C ALA A 393 -14.65 -6.38 -18.22
N GLN A 394 -13.87 -5.33 -18.51
CA GLN A 394 -13.02 -5.26 -19.70
C GLN A 394 -11.94 -6.36 -19.69
N ARG A 395 -11.29 -6.56 -18.53
CA ARG A 395 -10.29 -7.62 -18.34
C ARG A 395 -10.90 -9.02 -18.52
N ARG A 396 -12.13 -9.21 -18.02
CA ARG A 396 -12.87 -10.46 -18.18
C ARG A 396 -13.20 -10.76 -19.64
N VAL A 397 -13.69 -9.78 -20.40
CA VAL A 397 -14.02 -9.97 -21.83
C VAL A 397 -12.80 -10.39 -22.64
N LEU A 398 -11.65 -9.75 -22.43
CA LEU A 398 -10.42 -10.14 -23.14
C LEU A 398 -9.98 -11.57 -22.82
N ARG A 399 -10.13 -11.99 -21.57
CA ARG A 399 -9.85 -13.36 -21.13
C ARG A 399 -10.80 -14.37 -21.76
N GLU A 400 -12.07 -14.02 -21.95
CA GLU A 400 -13.09 -14.88 -22.56
C GLU A 400 -12.96 -15.02 -24.09
N LYS A 401 -12.05 -14.26 -24.73
CA LYS A 401 -11.72 -14.42 -26.16
C LYS A 401 -10.92 -15.68 -26.49
N GLY A 402 -10.36 -16.36 -25.50
CA GLY A 402 -9.63 -17.61 -25.66
C GLY A 402 -10.17 -18.72 -24.77
N GLU A 403 -9.84 -19.97 -25.09
CA GLU A 403 -10.14 -21.12 -24.24
C GLU A 403 -9.13 -21.18 -23.08
N SER A 404 -9.45 -20.47 -21.99
CA SER A 404 -8.61 -20.37 -20.78
C SER A 404 -7.17 -19.88 -21.03
N PRO A 405 -6.97 -18.71 -21.68
CA PRO A 405 -5.64 -18.17 -21.92
C PRO A 405 -4.96 -17.79 -20.61
N ASP A 406 -3.63 -17.87 -20.60
CA ASP A 406 -2.80 -17.34 -19.53
C ASP A 406 -2.94 -15.82 -19.44
N VAL A 407 -2.97 -15.28 -18.23
CA VAL A 407 -3.19 -13.85 -17.99
C VAL A 407 -2.03 -13.23 -17.23
N LEU A 408 -1.44 -12.18 -17.82
CA LEU A 408 -0.39 -11.36 -17.23
C LEU A 408 -0.85 -9.90 -17.13
N PHE A 409 -0.94 -9.38 -15.92
CA PHE A 409 -1.16 -7.95 -15.66
C PHE A 409 0.18 -7.27 -15.42
N MET A 410 0.37 -6.06 -15.94
CA MET A 410 1.55 -5.24 -15.64
C MET A 410 1.13 -3.95 -14.94
N THR A 411 1.96 -3.51 -14.00
CA THR A 411 1.81 -2.19 -13.37
C THR A 411 3.16 -1.53 -13.15
N ALA A 412 3.19 -0.21 -13.37
CA ALA A 412 4.35 0.62 -13.06
C ALA A 412 4.34 1.12 -11.61
N THR A 413 3.21 1.07 -10.91
CA THR A 413 3.11 1.48 -9.50
C THR A 413 3.70 0.39 -8.62
N PRO A 414 4.83 0.65 -7.92
CA PRO A 414 5.36 -0.32 -6.99
C PRO A 414 4.47 -0.34 -5.75
N ILE A 415 3.58 -1.32 -5.62
CA ILE A 415 2.82 -1.59 -4.40
C ILE A 415 3.65 -2.58 -3.55
N PRO A 416 3.83 -2.37 -2.24
CA PRO A 416 4.50 -3.37 -1.41
C PRO A 416 3.90 -4.76 -1.66
N ARG A 417 4.75 -5.76 -1.93
CA ARG A 417 4.32 -7.10 -2.42
C ARG A 417 3.17 -7.67 -1.62
N THR A 418 3.29 -7.56 -0.31
CA THR A 418 2.39 -8.13 0.67
C THR A 418 1.02 -7.44 0.62
N LEU A 419 0.99 -6.13 0.32
CA LEU A 419 -0.24 -5.38 0.10
C LEU A 419 -0.85 -5.69 -1.25
N ALA A 420 -0.04 -5.84 -2.29
CA ALA A 420 -0.53 -6.27 -3.59
C ALA A 420 -1.18 -7.67 -3.51
N ILE A 421 -0.54 -8.62 -2.83
CA ILE A 421 -1.07 -9.97 -2.62
C ILE A 421 -2.36 -9.95 -1.80
N THR A 422 -2.42 -9.11 -0.76
CA THR A 422 -3.60 -9.00 0.11
C THR A 422 -4.78 -8.31 -0.60
N ALA A 423 -4.51 -7.22 -1.32
CA ALA A 423 -5.53 -6.43 -2.02
C ALA A 423 -6.00 -7.09 -3.33
N PHE A 424 -5.10 -7.80 -4.01
CA PHE A 424 -5.35 -8.48 -5.28
C PHE A 424 -5.37 -10.01 -5.09
N GLY A 425 -5.94 -10.47 -3.97
CA GLY A 425 -5.99 -11.84 -3.42
C GLY A 425 -5.92 -13.03 -4.39
N GLU A 426 -6.48 -12.91 -5.59
CA GLU A 426 -6.56 -13.96 -6.62
C GLU A 426 -5.31 -14.07 -7.55
N MET A 427 -4.34 -13.15 -7.48
CA MET A 427 -3.20 -13.07 -8.41
C MET A 427 -1.85 -13.44 -7.78
N ASP A 428 -1.03 -14.18 -8.51
CA ASP A 428 0.39 -14.38 -8.21
C ASP A 428 1.18 -13.10 -8.52
N VAL A 429 2.07 -12.66 -7.62
CA VAL A 429 2.81 -11.40 -7.79
C VAL A 429 4.29 -11.66 -8.03
N SER A 430 4.75 -11.26 -9.22
CA SER A 430 6.16 -11.18 -9.62
C SER A 430 6.68 -9.76 -9.48
N ILE A 431 7.88 -9.62 -8.93
CA ILE A 431 8.53 -8.32 -8.74
C ILE A 431 9.86 -8.28 -9.47
N ILE A 432 10.06 -7.24 -10.28
CA ILE A 432 11.35 -6.81 -10.80
C ILE A 432 11.86 -5.67 -9.90
N ASP A 433 12.75 -6.05 -8.98
CA ASP A 433 13.40 -5.21 -7.97
C ASP A 433 14.80 -4.73 -8.38
N GLU A 434 15.25 -5.07 -9.58
CA GLU A 434 16.53 -4.65 -10.14
C GLU A 434 16.34 -3.76 -11.38
N MET A 435 17.10 -2.67 -11.47
CA MET A 435 17.16 -1.82 -12.67
C MET A 435 18.20 -2.35 -13.67
N PRO A 436 17.97 -2.21 -14.99
CA PRO A 436 18.97 -2.57 -16.01
C PRO A 436 20.29 -1.82 -15.85
N ALA A 437 21.40 -2.49 -16.17
CA ALA A 437 22.74 -1.89 -16.13
C ALA A 437 22.87 -0.70 -17.10
N GLY A 438 23.59 0.34 -16.67
CA GLY A 438 23.87 1.53 -17.50
C GLY A 438 22.87 2.69 -17.35
N ARG A 439 21.77 2.51 -16.61
CA ARG A 439 20.84 3.60 -16.33
C ARG A 439 21.40 4.54 -15.25
N LYS A 440 21.50 5.83 -15.57
CA LYS A 440 21.91 6.85 -14.60
C LYS A 440 20.77 7.17 -13.64
N VAL A 441 21.11 7.34 -12.37
CA VAL A 441 20.17 7.72 -11.31
C VAL A 441 19.67 9.14 -11.58
N ILE A 442 18.38 9.40 -11.35
CA ILE A 442 17.80 10.72 -11.54
C ILE A 442 18.16 11.59 -10.33
N GLU A 443 18.84 12.70 -10.57
CA GLU A 443 19.16 13.64 -9.50
C GLU A 443 17.90 14.44 -9.14
N THR A 444 17.41 14.25 -7.92
CA THR A 444 16.16 14.85 -7.45
C THR A 444 16.46 15.97 -6.46
N TYR A 445 15.98 17.17 -6.73
CA TYR A 445 16.19 18.35 -5.88
C TYR A 445 14.84 18.95 -5.48
N TRP A 446 14.73 19.35 -4.22
CA TRP A 446 13.61 20.14 -3.71
C TRP A 446 14.00 21.62 -3.63
N ALA A 447 13.21 22.47 -4.26
CA ALA A 447 13.34 23.92 -4.27
C ALA A 447 12.04 24.58 -3.78
N LYS A 448 12.18 25.77 -3.20
CA LYS A 448 11.05 26.63 -2.84
C LYS A 448 10.68 27.54 -4.01
N HIS A 449 9.48 28.11 -3.94
CA HIS A 449 8.95 29.01 -4.97
C HIS A 449 9.82 30.25 -5.24
N ASP A 450 10.55 30.75 -4.24
CA ASP A 450 11.49 31.87 -4.39
C ASP A 450 12.73 31.52 -5.24
N MET A 451 13.04 30.24 -5.41
CA MET A 451 14.15 29.76 -6.26
C MET A 451 13.71 29.47 -7.70
N LEU A 452 12.47 29.81 -8.08
CA LEU A 452 11.92 29.47 -9.39
C LEU A 452 12.79 29.99 -10.55
N ASP A 453 13.27 31.23 -10.50
CA ASP A 453 14.12 31.80 -11.56
C ASP A 453 15.40 30.99 -11.78
N ARG A 454 15.96 30.43 -10.70
CA ARG A 454 17.15 29.57 -10.76
C ARG A 454 16.83 28.23 -11.42
N VAL A 455 15.66 27.66 -11.15
CA VAL A 455 15.16 26.44 -11.80
C VAL A 455 14.96 26.68 -13.29
N LEU A 456 14.31 27.78 -13.68
CA LEU A 456 14.09 28.12 -15.07
C LEU A 456 15.41 28.34 -15.83
N GLY A 457 16.39 28.99 -15.19
CA GLY A 457 17.74 29.13 -15.75
C GLY A 457 18.49 27.81 -15.90
N PHE A 458 18.23 26.82 -15.05
CA PHE A 458 18.76 25.47 -15.20
C PHE A 458 18.12 24.73 -16.39
N VAL A 459 16.80 24.78 -16.51
CA VAL A 459 16.06 24.21 -17.65
C VAL A 459 16.58 24.81 -18.97
N GLU A 460 16.83 26.13 -19.03
CA GLU A 460 17.40 26.78 -20.22
C GLU A 460 18.77 26.19 -20.63
N LYS A 461 19.62 25.87 -19.66
CA LYS A 461 20.94 25.27 -19.92
C LYS A 461 20.82 23.88 -20.53
N GLU A 462 19.86 23.08 -20.08
CA GLU A 462 19.62 21.75 -20.62
C GLU A 462 19.02 21.82 -22.03
N ILE A 463 18.09 22.76 -22.27
CA ILE A 463 17.52 22.98 -23.61
C ILE A 463 18.58 23.44 -24.61
N LYS A 464 19.53 24.31 -24.20
CA LYS A 464 20.66 24.72 -25.05
C LYS A 464 21.56 23.54 -25.46
N LYS A 465 21.54 22.43 -24.73
CA LYS A 465 22.23 21.18 -25.10
C LYS A 465 21.41 20.30 -26.04
N GLY A 466 20.26 20.79 -26.54
CA GLY A 466 19.35 20.07 -27.42
C GLY A 466 18.34 19.17 -26.70
N ARG A 467 18.23 19.29 -25.37
CA ARG A 467 17.38 18.43 -24.53
C ARG A 467 16.00 19.03 -24.31
N GLN A 468 15.11 18.23 -23.74
CA GLN A 468 13.72 18.62 -23.50
C GLN A 468 13.33 18.51 -22.02
N ALA A 469 12.27 19.24 -21.64
CA ALA A 469 11.78 19.32 -20.28
C ALA A 469 10.26 19.13 -20.18
N TYR A 470 9.83 18.38 -19.16
CA TYR A 470 8.45 18.34 -18.71
C TYR A 470 8.25 19.33 -17.57
N VAL A 471 7.10 20.02 -17.56
CA VAL A 471 6.67 20.89 -16.46
C VAL A 471 5.26 20.50 -16.05
N ILE A 472 5.10 19.96 -14.84
CA ILE A 472 3.87 19.36 -14.36
C ILE A 472 3.18 20.25 -13.33
N CYS A 473 1.89 20.52 -13.55
CA CYS A 473 1.01 21.19 -12.61
C CYS A 473 0.10 20.17 -11.90
N PRO A 474 -0.15 20.34 -10.59
CA PRO A 474 -1.11 19.52 -9.86
C PRO A 474 -2.53 19.78 -10.32
N LEU A 475 -3.35 18.74 -10.20
CA LEU A 475 -4.80 18.87 -10.22
C LEU A 475 -5.29 19.18 -8.80
N ILE A 476 -6.32 20.01 -8.68
CA ILE A 476 -7.05 20.29 -7.45
C ILE A 476 -8.34 19.48 -7.54
N GLU A 477 -8.47 18.47 -6.68
CA GLU A 477 -9.55 17.48 -6.68
C GLU A 477 -10.97 18.09 -6.67
N GLU A 478 -11.12 19.33 -6.19
CA GLU A 478 -12.40 20.02 -6.09
C GLU A 478 -12.79 20.84 -7.34
N SER A 479 -11.91 21.03 -8.35
CA SER A 479 -12.25 21.86 -9.52
C SER A 479 -11.34 21.70 -10.76
N GLU A 480 -11.75 20.87 -11.70
CA GLU A 480 -11.13 20.75 -13.04
C GLU A 480 -11.04 22.09 -13.81
N LYS A 481 -11.91 23.06 -13.52
CA LYS A 481 -11.85 24.41 -14.13
C LYS A 481 -10.63 25.21 -13.66
N LEU A 482 -10.28 25.10 -12.38
CA LEU A 482 -9.11 25.80 -11.81
C LEU A 482 -7.81 25.16 -12.30
N ASP A 483 -7.79 23.85 -12.51
CA ASP A 483 -6.60 23.12 -12.94
C ASP A 483 -6.15 23.48 -14.36
N VAL A 484 -7.12 23.56 -15.27
CA VAL A 484 -6.87 24.01 -16.64
C VAL A 484 -6.36 25.45 -16.63
N GLN A 485 -6.90 26.31 -15.76
CA GLN A 485 -6.45 27.68 -15.62
C GLN A 485 -4.99 27.75 -15.13
N ASN A 486 -4.63 26.99 -14.09
CA ASN A 486 -3.26 26.95 -13.57
C ASN A 486 -2.26 26.50 -14.64
N ALA A 487 -2.60 25.49 -15.44
CA ALA A 487 -1.73 25.04 -16.53
C ALA A 487 -1.60 26.09 -17.66
N ILE A 488 -2.68 26.79 -18.00
CA ILE A 488 -2.68 27.90 -18.99
C ILE A 488 -1.85 29.09 -18.48
N ASP A 489 -2.00 29.46 -17.22
CA ASP A 489 -1.28 30.57 -16.61
C ASP A 489 0.22 30.26 -16.56
N LEU A 490 0.57 29.02 -16.18
CA LEU A 490 1.96 28.58 -16.19
C LEU A 490 2.54 28.53 -17.61
N HIS A 491 1.77 28.00 -18.58
CA HIS A 491 2.17 28.00 -19.99
C HIS A 491 2.42 29.42 -20.51
N SER A 492 1.55 30.37 -20.17
CA SER A 492 1.70 31.77 -20.56
C SER A 492 2.96 32.39 -19.94
N MET A 493 3.21 32.13 -18.66
CA MET A 493 4.40 32.59 -17.95
C MET A 493 5.68 32.03 -18.57
N LEU A 494 5.73 30.73 -18.83
CA LEU A 494 6.91 30.07 -19.42
C LEU A 494 7.12 30.49 -20.88
N THR A 495 6.05 30.65 -21.64
CA THR A 495 6.13 31.15 -23.03
C THR A 495 6.73 32.56 -23.06
N HIS A 496 6.34 33.42 -22.12
CA HIS A 496 6.92 34.75 -21.99
C HIS A 496 8.40 34.69 -21.54
N HIS A 497 8.72 33.89 -20.53
CA HIS A 497 10.09 33.75 -20.01
C HIS A 497 11.08 33.18 -21.05
N TYR A 498 10.63 32.21 -21.85
CA TYR A 498 11.43 31.54 -22.87
C TYR A 498 11.22 32.10 -24.29
N GLN A 499 10.61 33.28 -24.41
CA GLN A 499 10.32 33.90 -25.69
C GLN A 499 11.61 34.06 -26.52
N GLY A 500 11.59 33.53 -27.74
CA GLY A 500 12.74 33.56 -28.65
C GLY A 500 13.87 32.58 -28.31
N LYS A 501 13.72 31.74 -27.27
CA LYS A 501 14.72 30.74 -26.85
C LYS A 501 14.30 29.31 -27.18
N CYS A 502 13.03 28.96 -26.96
CA CYS A 502 12.49 27.63 -27.26
C CYS A 502 10.96 27.66 -27.40
N GLN A 503 10.38 26.55 -27.88
CA GLN A 503 8.93 26.38 -27.96
C GLN A 503 8.38 25.67 -26.72
N VAL A 504 7.28 26.23 -26.19
CA VAL A 504 6.56 25.73 -25.02
C VAL A 504 5.18 25.22 -25.47
N GLY A 505 4.93 23.93 -25.31
CA GLY A 505 3.63 23.30 -25.55
C GLY A 505 2.79 23.21 -24.28
N LEU A 506 1.48 23.03 -24.44
CA LEU A 506 0.52 22.87 -23.35
C LEU A 506 -0.34 21.64 -23.57
N MET A 507 -0.43 20.75 -22.58
CA MET A 507 -1.31 19.60 -22.61
C MET A 507 -2.16 19.51 -21.34
N HIS A 508 -3.49 19.47 -21.46
CA HIS A 508 -4.39 19.33 -20.31
C HIS A 508 -5.56 18.40 -20.59
N GLY A 509 -6.30 18.01 -19.55
CA GLY A 509 -7.39 17.02 -19.62
C GLY A 509 -8.47 17.30 -20.66
N ARG A 510 -8.79 18.58 -20.89
CA ARG A 510 -9.84 19.02 -21.84
C ARG A 510 -9.48 18.96 -23.31
N LEU A 511 -8.21 18.76 -23.67
CA LEU A 511 -7.85 18.58 -25.08
C LEU A 511 -8.47 17.27 -25.59
N SER A 512 -8.94 17.30 -26.83
CA SER A 512 -9.35 16.10 -27.53
C SER A 512 -8.18 15.11 -27.66
N SER A 513 -8.47 13.83 -27.83
CA SER A 513 -7.41 12.81 -28.00
C SER A 513 -6.48 13.14 -29.18
N GLN A 514 -7.04 13.67 -30.27
CA GLN A 514 -6.28 14.05 -31.46
C GLN A 514 -5.32 15.22 -31.19
N GLU A 515 -5.74 16.24 -30.44
CA GLU A 515 -4.87 17.36 -30.05
C GLU A 515 -3.74 16.90 -29.12
N LYS A 516 -4.05 16.00 -28.16
CA LYS A 516 -3.04 15.43 -27.27
C LYS A 516 -1.98 14.65 -28.05
N GLU A 517 -2.41 13.84 -29.01
CA GLU A 517 -1.53 13.08 -29.90
C GLU A 517 -0.64 14.01 -30.74
N GLU A 518 -1.19 15.07 -31.31
CA GLU A 518 -0.44 16.04 -32.10
C GLU A 518 0.67 16.72 -31.27
N ILE A 519 0.33 17.22 -30.09
CA ILE A 519 1.29 17.90 -29.20
C ILE A 519 2.36 16.92 -28.72
N MET A 520 1.99 15.69 -28.38
CA MET A 520 2.95 14.66 -27.99
C MET A 520 3.85 14.24 -29.13
N GLY A 521 3.35 14.18 -30.37
CA GLY A 521 4.15 13.97 -31.58
C GLY A 521 5.18 15.09 -31.77
N GLN A 522 4.74 16.35 -31.69
CA GLN A 522 5.63 17.51 -31.77
C GLN A 522 6.70 17.52 -30.67
N PHE A 523 6.34 17.10 -29.45
CA PHE A 523 7.30 16.94 -28.36
C PHE A 523 8.26 15.78 -28.63
N SER A 524 7.80 14.60 -29.04
CA SER A 524 8.68 13.47 -29.35
C SER A 524 9.66 13.76 -30.49
N GLU A 525 9.25 14.57 -31.48
CA GLU A 525 10.08 15.02 -32.61
C GLU A 525 10.99 16.22 -32.27
N ASN A 526 11.02 16.66 -31.01
CA ASN A 526 11.78 17.82 -30.54
C ASN A 526 11.43 19.15 -31.24
N LYS A 527 10.20 19.28 -31.78
CA LYS A 527 9.66 20.57 -32.27
C LYS A 527 9.29 21.47 -31.09
N VAL A 528 8.76 20.87 -30.03
CA VAL A 528 8.49 21.51 -28.73
C VAL A 528 9.54 21.05 -27.72
N GLN A 529 10.23 21.99 -27.05
CA GLN A 529 11.29 21.64 -26.09
C GLN A 529 10.79 21.59 -24.65
N ILE A 530 9.76 22.36 -24.31
CA ILE A 530 9.14 22.35 -22.98
C ILE A 530 7.67 21.95 -23.12
N LEU A 531 7.24 20.91 -22.41
CA LEU A 531 5.84 20.53 -22.34
C LEU A 531 5.26 20.83 -20.96
N VAL A 532 4.36 21.80 -20.91
CA VAL A 532 3.56 22.10 -19.72
C VAL A 532 2.35 21.19 -19.71
N SER A 533 2.12 20.47 -18.62
CA SER A 533 0.96 19.61 -18.52
C SER A 533 0.44 19.41 -17.11
N THR A 534 -0.82 18.99 -16.99
CA THR A 534 -1.33 18.40 -15.76
C THR A 534 -0.87 16.94 -15.64
N THR A 535 -1.43 16.17 -14.69
CA THR A 535 -1.17 14.72 -14.54
C THR A 535 -1.49 13.86 -15.77
N VAL A 536 -2.00 14.45 -16.86
CA VAL A 536 -2.30 13.73 -18.11
C VAL A 536 -1.05 13.13 -18.78
N VAL A 537 0.16 13.67 -18.50
CA VAL A 537 1.46 13.07 -18.93
C VAL A 537 1.70 11.69 -18.30
N GLU A 538 0.93 11.29 -17.27
CA GLU A 538 0.98 9.93 -16.70
C GLU A 538 0.81 8.83 -17.75
N VAL A 539 0.29 9.12 -18.94
CA VAL A 539 0.12 8.12 -19.99
C VAL A 539 1.39 7.97 -20.85
N GLY A 540 2.24 7.05 -20.44
CA GLY A 540 2.94 6.11 -21.35
C GLY A 540 4.08 6.60 -22.24
N VAL A 541 4.13 7.84 -22.71
CA VAL A 541 5.02 8.20 -23.83
C VAL A 541 6.49 8.21 -23.43
N ASN A 542 7.30 7.36 -24.08
CA ASN A 542 8.76 7.38 -23.95
C ASN A 542 9.39 8.48 -24.82
N VAL A 543 10.01 9.49 -24.19
CA VAL A 543 10.80 10.52 -24.89
C VAL A 543 12.24 10.49 -24.34
N PRO A 544 13.17 9.76 -24.97
CA PRO A 544 14.55 9.59 -24.45
C PRO A 544 15.33 10.89 -24.30
N ASN A 545 15.01 11.91 -25.10
CA ASN A 545 15.65 13.23 -25.07
C ASN A 545 15.11 14.17 -23.97
N ALA A 546 14.02 13.78 -23.27
CA ALA A 546 13.50 14.51 -22.13
C ALA A 546 14.33 14.18 -20.88
N THR A 547 15.11 15.16 -20.42
CA THR A 547 16.08 14.98 -19.32
C THR A 547 15.71 15.75 -18.06
N VAL A 548 14.80 16.71 -18.14
CA VAL A 548 14.39 17.52 -17.00
C VAL A 548 12.91 17.35 -16.71
N MET A 549 12.57 17.05 -15.46
CA MET A 549 11.21 17.01 -14.92
C MET A 549 11.07 18.11 -13.89
N VAL A 550 10.17 19.07 -14.10
CA VAL A 550 9.83 20.10 -13.12
C VAL A 550 8.40 19.84 -12.63
N ILE A 551 8.21 19.75 -11.32
CA ILE A 551 6.88 19.54 -10.71
C ILE A 551 6.57 20.75 -9.84
N TYR A 552 5.55 21.52 -10.22
CA TYR A 552 5.04 22.65 -9.45
C TYR A 552 4.14 22.17 -8.32
N ASP A 553 4.11 22.92 -7.21
CA ASP A 553 3.31 22.61 -6.02
C ASP A 553 3.42 21.11 -5.65
N ALA A 554 4.65 20.58 -5.63
CA ALA A 554 4.92 19.14 -5.52
C ALA A 554 4.34 18.53 -4.22
N GLU A 555 4.11 19.33 -3.19
CA GLU A 555 3.46 18.92 -1.94
C GLU A 555 2.00 18.47 -2.11
N ARG A 556 1.35 18.82 -3.23
CA ARG A 556 -0.02 18.40 -3.54
C ARG A 556 -0.10 16.97 -4.09
N PHE A 557 1.03 16.39 -4.49
CA PHE A 557 1.08 15.02 -5.00
C PHE A 557 1.44 14.01 -3.91
N GLY A 558 1.00 12.77 -4.10
CA GLY A 558 1.53 11.61 -3.36
C GLY A 558 2.95 11.23 -3.75
N LEU A 559 3.68 10.52 -2.89
CA LEU A 559 5.02 10.01 -3.24
C LEU A 559 4.96 9.09 -4.45
N SER A 560 3.95 8.22 -4.51
CA SER A 560 3.72 7.32 -5.63
C SER A 560 3.50 8.04 -6.97
N GLN A 561 2.78 9.16 -6.96
CA GLN A 561 2.59 10.01 -8.16
C GLN A 561 3.87 10.75 -8.54
N LEU A 562 4.56 11.36 -7.57
CA LEU A 562 5.84 12.04 -7.80
C LEU A 562 6.88 11.08 -8.38
N HIS A 563 6.92 9.84 -7.90
CA HIS A 563 7.80 8.79 -8.43
C HIS A 563 7.49 8.43 -9.87
N GLN A 564 6.20 8.25 -10.22
CA GLN A 564 5.80 7.99 -11.61
C GLN A 564 6.17 9.14 -12.54
N LEU A 565 5.94 10.39 -12.10
CA LEU A 565 6.32 11.58 -12.85
C LEU A 565 7.84 11.64 -13.02
N ARG A 566 8.63 11.44 -11.94
CA ARG A 566 10.09 11.34 -12.01
C ARG A 566 10.54 10.28 -13.02
N GLY A 567 9.91 9.11 -13.04
CA GLY A 567 10.22 8.03 -13.99
C GLY A 567 9.92 8.32 -15.47
N ARG A 568 9.30 9.46 -15.80
CA ARG A 568 9.09 9.91 -17.18
C ARG A 568 10.37 10.47 -17.82
N VAL A 569 11.38 10.83 -17.04
CA VAL A 569 12.72 11.21 -17.52
C VAL A 569 13.75 10.13 -17.19
N GLY A 570 14.99 10.27 -17.68
CA GLY A 570 16.05 9.28 -17.44
C GLY A 570 15.90 8.00 -18.27
N ARG A 571 15.40 8.14 -19.50
CA ARG A 571 15.25 7.04 -20.47
C ARG A 571 16.36 6.99 -21.53
N GLY A 572 17.11 8.09 -21.70
CA GLY A 572 18.31 8.14 -22.53
C GLY A 572 19.60 7.86 -21.73
N SER A 573 20.75 8.01 -22.40
CA SER A 573 22.10 7.90 -21.81
C SER A 573 22.53 9.13 -21.00
N GLU A 574 21.78 10.22 -21.12
CA GLU A 574 22.08 11.50 -20.51
C GLU A 574 21.63 11.60 -19.06
N GLN A 575 22.38 12.36 -18.25
CA GLN A 575 21.99 12.63 -16.87
C GLN A 575 20.66 13.38 -16.85
N SER A 576 19.72 12.89 -16.04
CA SER A 576 18.39 13.46 -15.90
C SER A 576 18.15 14.01 -14.50
N TYR A 577 17.25 14.99 -14.41
CA TYR A 577 17.02 15.79 -13.22
C TYR A 577 15.53 15.89 -12.93
N CYS A 578 15.16 15.79 -11.66
CA CYS A 578 13.80 16.02 -11.18
C CYS A 578 13.80 17.17 -10.16
N LEU A 579 13.08 18.24 -10.46
CA LEU A 579 13.03 19.47 -9.67
C LEU A 579 11.63 19.61 -9.08
N LEU A 580 11.53 19.46 -7.76
CA LEU A 580 10.29 19.58 -7.00
C LEU A 580 10.18 21.02 -6.48
N ILE A 581 9.23 21.79 -6.99
CA ILE A 581 8.95 23.14 -6.51
C ILE A 581 7.81 23.05 -5.50
N ALA A 582 8.10 23.30 -4.24
CA ALA A 582 7.13 23.11 -3.16
C ALA A 582 7.45 23.97 -1.92
N ASP A 583 6.43 24.47 -1.22
CA ASP A 583 6.60 25.16 0.08
C ASP A 583 5.63 24.58 1.15
N PRO A 584 5.80 23.29 1.52
CA PRO A 584 4.91 22.60 2.46
C PRO A 584 4.93 23.24 3.85
N LYS A 585 3.74 23.59 4.35
CA LYS A 585 3.55 24.14 5.70
C LYS A 585 3.52 23.08 6.80
N SER A 586 3.15 21.83 6.47
CA SER A 586 3.07 20.71 7.41
C SER A 586 4.39 19.95 7.50
N GLU A 587 4.67 19.35 8.66
CA GLU A 587 5.83 18.45 8.83
C GLU A 587 5.72 17.21 7.94
N THR A 588 4.51 16.67 7.74
CA THR A 588 4.26 15.55 6.82
C THR A 588 4.60 15.90 5.37
N GLY A 589 4.30 17.13 4.94
CA GLY A 589 4.63 17.60 3.59
C GLY A 589 6.14 17.79 3.39
N LYS A 590 6.85 18.30 4.41
CA LYS A 590 8.32 18.41 4.39
C LYS A 590 8.99 17.05 4.34
N GLU A 591 8.52 16.11 5.17
CA GLU A 591 9.05 14.76 5.20
C GLU A 591 8.83 14.04 3.85
N ARG A 592 7.67 14.25 3.22
CA ARG A 592 7.41 13.77 1.85
C ARG A 592 8.45 14.27 0.85
N MET A 593 8.74 15.56 0.83
CA MET A 593 9.74 16.13 -0.09
C MET A 593 11.13 15.57 0.19
N ARG A 594 11.51 15.42 1.46
CA ARG A 594 12.80 14.85 1.86
C ARG A 594 12.95 13.42 1.35
N ILE A 595 11.97 12.56 1.62
CA ILE A 595 11.98 11.15 1.20
C ILE A 595 12.13 11.02 -0.32
N MET A 596 11.41 11.86 -1.08
CA MET A 596 11.50 11.88 -2.54
C MET A 596 12.90 12.25 -3.06
N THR A 597 13.68 13.04 -2.31
CA THR A 597 15.07 13.41 -2.65
C THR A 597 16.11 12.39 -2.20
N GLU A 598 15.81 11.55 -1.20
CA GLU A 598 16.77 10.62 -0.59
C GLU A 598 16.88 9.29 -1.33
N THR A 599 15.80 8.82 -1.94
CA THR A 599 15.77 7.53 -2.63
C THR A 599 15.19 7.59 -4.04
N ASN A 600 15.76 6.79 -4.92
CA ASN A 600 15.26 6.57 -6.27
C ASN A 600 14.42 5.29 -6.40
N ASP A 601 14.40 4.46 -5.35
CA ASP A 601 13.69 3.19 -5.35
C ASP A 601 12.20 3.41 -5.10
N GLY A 602 11.39 3.09 -6.11
CA GLY A 602 9.94 3.21 -6.04
C GLY A 602 9.29 2.34 -4.95
N PHE A 603 9.85 1.17 -4.63
CA PHE A 603 9.30 0.31 -3.58
C PHE A 603 9.47 0.95 -2.20
N VAL A 604 10.66 1.49 -1.92
CA VAL A 604 10.93 2.23 -0.68
C VAL A 604 10.04 3.47 -0.58
N LEU A 605 9.84 4.19 -1.68
CA LEU A 605 8.93 5.35 -1.69
C LEU A 605 7.50 4.98 -1.38
N SER A 606 7.00 3.86 -1.92
CA SER A 606 5.62 3.41 -1.65
C SER A 606 5.43 2.90 -0.22
N GLU A 607 6.43 2.23 0.37
CA GLU A 607 6.40 1.89 1.80
C GLU A 607 6.31 3.15 2.66
N LYS A 608 7.11 4.17 2.33
CA LYS A 608 7.08 5.46 3.04
C LYS A 608 5.80 6.26 2.81
N ASP A 609 5.22 6.21 1.60
CA ASP A 609 3.93 6.85 1.30
C ASP A 609 2.82 6.26 2.19
N LEU A 610 2.85 4.94 2.37
CA LEU A 610 1.91 4.23 3.21
C LEU A 610 2.08 4.59 4.69
N GLU A 611 3.32 4.62 5.19
CA GLU A 611 3.62 5.08 6.55
C GLU A 611 3.12 6.51 6.81
N LEU A 612 3.29 7.42 5.84
CA LEU A 612 2.89 8.83 5.96
C LEU A 612 1.38 9.07 5.84
N ARG A 613 0.67 8.30 5.01
CA ARG A 613 -0.78 8.44 4.78
C ARG A 613 -1.61 7.70 5.83
N GLY A 614 -1.07 6.65 6.43
CA GLY A 614 -1.83 5.73 7.26
C GLY A 614 -2.78 4.83 6.45
N PRO A 615 -3.39 3.81 7.08
CA PRO A 615 -4.12 2.73 6.41
C PRO A 615 -5.39 3.16 5.64
N GLY A 616 -5.97 4.33 5.95
CA GLY A 616 -7.31 4.72 5.47
C GLY A 616 -7.37 5.28 4.05
N ASP A 617 -6.30 5.89 3.53
CA ASP A 617 -6.34 6.63 2.25
C ASP A 617 -5.84 5.82 1.04
N PHE A 618 -5.01 4.80 1.24
CA PHE A 618 -4.45 4.03 0.11
C PHE A 618 -5.52 3.18 -0.60
N PHE A 619 -6.55 2.76 0.13
CA PHE A 619 -7.61 1.88 -0.39
C PHE A 619 -8.93 2.62 -0.69
N GLY A 620 -8.95 3.95 -0.52
CA GLY A 620 -10.18 4.74 -0.60
C GLY A 620 -11.19 4.36 0.49
N SER A 621 -12.25 5.15 0.60
CA SER A 621 -13.34 4.93 1.54
C SER A 621 -13.91 3.51 1.42
N LYS A 622 -13.59 2.65 2.40
CA LYS A 622 -14.21 1.33 2.61
C LYS A 622 -14.41 0.53 1.31
N GLN A 623 -13.33 0.21 0.60
CA GLN A 623 -13.43 -0.88 -0.38
C GLN A 623 -13.77 -2.16 0.38
N SER A 624 -14.96 -2.69 0.08
CA SER A 624 -15.46 -4.00 0.49
C SER A 624 -14.41 -5.08 0.17
N GLY A 625 -13.81 -5.69 1.20
CA GLY A 625 -12.98 -6.89 1.04
C GLY A 625 -11.70 -6.95 1.88
N LEU A 626 -11.19 -5.84 2.43
CA LEU A 626 -10.04 -5.90 3.35
C LEU A 626 -10.49 -6.32 4.76
N PRO A 627 -9.82 -7.31 5.40
CA PRO A 627 -10.19 -7.73 6.75
C PRO A 627 -9.85 -6.64 7.77
N GLU A 628 -10.76 -6.41 8.72
CA GLU A 628 -10.44 -5.67 9.94
C GLU A 628 -9.72 -6.62 10.90
N PHE A 629 -8.41 -6.39 11.09
CA PHE A 629 -7.60 -7.06 12.10
C PHE A 629 -7.88 -6.48 13.49
N LYS A 630 -7.90 -7.32 14.54
CA LYS A 630 -8.26 -6.86 15.89
C LYS A 630 -7.07 -6.21 16.60
N VAL A 631 -5.86 -6.67 16.32
CA VAL A 631 -4.62 -6.16 16.93
C VAL A 631 -3.63 -5.67 15.87
N ALA A 632 -3.57 -6.37 14.73
CA ALA A 632 -2.60 -6.11 13.69
C ALA A 632 -2.91 -4.86 12.89
N ASP A 633 -1.88 -4.11 12.52
CA ASP A 633 -1.99 -3.00 11.57
C ASP A 633 -1.11 -3.31 10.36
N MET A 634 -1.72 -3.47 9.18
CA MET A 634 -1.02 -3.88 7.96
C MET A 634 0.13 -2.94 7.56
N VAL A 635 0.05 -1.66 7.94
CA VAL A 635 1.05 -0.64 7.63
C VAL A 635 2.15 -0.67 8.66
N HIS A 636 1.79 -0.52 9.94
CA HIS A 636 2.78 -0.43 11.02
C HIS A 636 3.49 -1.75 11.29
N ASP A 637 2.82 -2.88 11.05
CA ASP A 637 3.33 -4.23 11.29
C ASP A 637 3.70 -4.97 9.98
N TYR A 638 3.98 -4.24 8.89
CA TYR A 638 4.27 -4.79 7.57
C TYR A 638 5.31 -5.94 7.57
N ARG A 639 6.38 -5.83 8.37
CA ARG A 639 7.40 -6.89 8.48
C ARG A 639 6.84 -8.20 9.03
N ALA A 640 5.90 -8.12 9.98
CA ALA A 640 5.24 -9.30 10.53
C ALA A 640 4.32 -9.93 9.48
N LEU A 641 3.59 -9.11 8.70
CA LEU A 641 2.74 -9.57 7.61
C LEU A 641 3.55 -10.32 6.54
N GLU A 642 4.71 -9.80 6.13
CA GLU A 642 5.55 -10.45 5.13
C GLU A 642 6.15 -11.77 5.64
N THR A 643 6.57 -11.81 6.91
CA THR A 643 7.05 -13.04 7.55
C THR A 643 5.95 -14.11 7.60
N ALA A 644 4.75 -13.72 8.07
CA ALA A 644 3.59 -14.58 8.13
C ALA A 644 3.19 -15.13 6.75
N ARG A 645 3.29 -14.31 5.69
CA ARG A 645 3.04 -14.73 4.31
C ARG A 645 4.01 -15.81 3.85
N GLN A 646 5.31 -15.62 4.09
CA GLN A 646 6.33 -16.60 3.69
C GLN A 646 6.13 -17.94 4.39
N ASP A 647 5.86 -17.91 5.69
CA ASP A 647 5.60 -19.12 6.47
C ASP A 647 4.31 -19.83 6.00
N ALA A 648 3.23 -19.07 5.72
CA ALA A 648 1.99 -19.62 5.20
C ALA A 648 2.16 -20.25 3.81
N ALA A 649 2.91 -19.61 2.91
CA ALA A 649 3.17 -20.14 1.57
C ALA A 649 3.95 -21.46 1.62
N ILE A 650 5.04 -21.51 2.39
CA ILE A 650 5.84 -22.74 2.61
C ILE A 650 4.95 -23.85 3.18
N LEU A 651 4.07 -23.50 4.12
CA LEU A 651 3.22 -24.48 4.78
C LEU A 651 2.16 -25.06 3.83
N VAL A 652 1.47 -24.23 3.05
CA VAL A 652 0.42 -24.67 2.10
C VAL A 652 0.96 -25.54 0.96
N GLU A 653 2.19 -25.27 0.51
CA GLU A 653 2.88 -26.07 -0.49
C GLU A 653 3.37 -27.43 0.04
N SER A 654 3.55 -27.56 1.36
CA SER A 654 4.01 -28.80 2.00
C SER A 654 2.90 -29.84 2.12
N GLU A 655 3.14 -31.08 1.68
CA GLU A 655 2.21 -32.21 1.90
C GLU A 655 1.94 -32.46 3.40
N ALA A 656 2.92 -32.15 4.27
CA ALA A 656 2.77 -32.33 5.70
C ALA A 656 1.61 -31.49 6.27
N PHE A 657 1.35 -30.30 5.72
CA PHE A 657 0.23 -29.46 6.15
C PHE A 657 -1.13 -30.11 5.93
N TRP A 658 -1.26 -30.92 4.87
CA TRP A 658 -2.53 -31.52 4.48
C TRP A 658 -2.82 -32.83 5.21
N HIS A 659 -1.77 -33.53 5.68
CA HIS A 659 -1.91 -34.88 6.23
C HIS A 659 -1.50 -35.04 7.70
N ASN A 660 -0.66 -34.16 8.26
CA ASN A 660 -0.14 -34.32 9.63
C ASN A 660 -1.10 -33.73 10.68
N ASP A 661 -1.34 -34.45 11.78
CA ASP A 661 -2.21 -34.03 12.88
C ASP A 661 -1.75 -32.75 13.60
N GLN A 662 -0.45 -32.44 13.58
CA GLN A 662 0.08 -31.22 14.21
C GLN A 662 -0.51 -29.92 13.63
N TYR A 663 -1.08 -29.97 12.42
CA TYR A 663 -1.72 -28.82 11.76
C TYR A 663 -3.25 -28.91 11.76
N ALA A 664 -3.85 -29.86 12.49
CA ALA A 664 -5.29 -30.05 12.53
C ALA A 664 -6.04 -28.77 12.94
N ALA A 665 -5.57 -28.06 13.96
CA ALA A 665 -6.17 -26.80 14.41
C ALA A 665 -6.22 -25.73 13.30
N LEU A 666 -5.16 -25.63 12.49
CA LEU A 666 -5.11 -24.71 11.35
C LEU A 666 -6.07 -25.12 10.23
N ARG A 667 -6.20 -26.43 9.95
CA ARG A 667 -7.17 -26.94 8.96
C ARG A 667 -8.61 -26.71 9.42
N THR A 668 -8.92 -26.97 10.69
CA THR A 668 -10.23 -26.67 11.28
C THR A 668 -10.56 -25.19 11.20
N TYR A 669 -9.57 -24.31 11.42
CA TYR A 669 -9.74 -22.88 11.19
C TYR A 669 -10.09 -22.58 9.73
N LEU A 670 -9.36 -23.14 8.76
CA LEU A 670 -9.64 -22.95 7.33
C LEU A 670 -11.03 -23.45 6.93
N ASP A 671 -11.44 -24.63 7.43
CA ASP A 671 -12.79 -25.19 7.24
C ASP A 671 -13.86 -24.20 7.73
N GLY A 672 -13.67 -23.64 8.93
CA GLY A 672 -14.57 -22.65 9.51
C GLY A 672 -14.65 -21.33 8.74
N THR A 673 -13.67 -21.02 7.89
CA THR A 673 -13.65 -19.81 7.05
C THR A 673 -14.31 -19.99 5.68
N GLY A 674 -14.84 -21.17 5.36
CA GLY A 674 -15.52 -21.44 4.08
C GLY A 674 -14.59 -21.63 2.88
N VAL A 675 -13.27 -21.65 3.09
CA VAL A 675 -12.25 -21.71 2.01
C VAL A 675 -12.44 -22.91 1.09
N PHE A 676 -12.79 -24.07 1.65
CA PHE A 676 -13.01 -25.30 0.88
C PHE A 676 -14.35 -25.35 0.15
N GLN A 677 -15.28 -24.43 0.48
CA GLN A 677 -16.62 -24.38 -0.13
C GLN A 677 -16.66 -23.45 -1.36
N GLY A 678 -15.55 -22.76 -1.68
CA GLY A 678 -15.46 -21.84 -2.81
C GLY A 678 -16.28 -20.56 -2.63
N GLU A 679 -16.69 -20.25 -1.39
CA GLU A 679 -17.35 -18.98 -1.09
C GLU A 679 -16.38 -17.82 -1.36
N LYS A 680 -16.84 -16.86 -2.17
CA LYS A 680 -16.10 -15.63 -2.43
C LYS A 680 -16.02 -14.82 -1.15
N LEU A 681 -14.94 -14.05 -1.04
CA LEU A 681 -14.66 -13.10 0.03
C LEU A 681 -15.70 -11.97 0.04
N ASP A 682 -16.92 -12.25 0.54
CA ASP A 682 -17.91 -11.24 0.92
C ASP A 682 -18.09 -11.19 2.45
#